data_AF-A0A7V3A4I0-F1
#
_entry.id   AF-A0A7V3A4I0-F1
#
_cell.length_a   1.000
_cell.length_b   1.000
_cell.length_c   1.000
_cell.angle_alpha   90.00
_cell.angle_beta   90.00
_cell.angle_gamma   90.00
#
_symmetry.space_group_name_H-M   'P 1'
#
loop_
_entity.id
_entity.type
_entity.pdbx_description
1 polymer ?
#
loop_
_entity_poly.entity_id
_entity_poly.type
_entity_poly.pdbx_seq_one_letter_code
_entity_poly.pdbx_strand_id
1 'polypeptide(L)'
;MEKEDSMKGEADSYEGNHGKESIGSPPRSGDGSRRSSNPQSGSGSQGGPSKRKNPPEKGRGTPAGLEKLLNPHTVAVIGASTREDRIGGIILKELTRSHCLLYPVNPKYQALRGMRCYPSVLDIPERIDLAVITIPASGVPAVLEECGRKRIPYAIVVAGGFGETGEEGKRLQDQLVEIRKRYGIRILGPNTLGVFFPHESFDTIFVEHGDKSLAGGGGTAVISQSGSVGIEALGLASNIGFGLRTFVGLGNKCDLDELDFLRYFAEEPGTRLIAFYLENINEGREFLETCSAVSKNKPIVGLKAGRTASGASAVSSHTGRLAGMDLVVEGAFRQYGILRVLDDEELTDACRALEKCPLPRGNRIAVLSPAGGYGVICADYIETPHPRTPLVMARLLPETEHRIRSVTLPFASCHNPVDITASASGQMYGQAMEAILQDPGVDILICLVFWSPPGIEDDLLDIIAQQVRQTEKPVLVFTTYGPFTDRYLLEFWKRGVVGYSSIERTVRAARFLVERRMQIERFATDSEEATPSFPSSKKKTVRSSLHRVFHQWLRCLRKPGKPDEYEVKELLKGVGIAVPQGIRLEVEEEALRPSVSSPFPSTRQKRGRRRPAEGQVKPLGGLSFPVVVKVCGANYLHKTEMAGVRLGVQESEWVKVEQEFRQRFPDAFLLVEEQVDFLPPEILLGGIEDPQFGMALVAGAGGVLTEVYKDVSSRLCPLTPTEANQMLTELRIRPLFEGFRGFPFDREGLVRLMVRFSELLASTEGLVSQVDLNPVVFSKTRGWVVLDAKVILAGQLDRGKPATLNLYP
;
A
#
# COMPACT_ATOMS: atom_id res chain seq x y z
N MET A 1 4.57 51.16 -40.90
CA MET A 1 3.54 50.59 -41.78
C MET A 1 2.52 49.98 -40.85
N GLU A 2 1.57 50.80 -40.36
CA GLU A 2 0.24 51.05 -40.98
C GLU A 2 -0.61 49.77 -40.97
N LYS A 3 -1.86 49.68 -40.48
CA LYS A 3 -2.91 50.57 -39.94
C LYS A 3 -3.88 49.62 -39.17
N GLU A 4 -4.40 49.93 -37.98
CA GLU A 4 -5.62 50.73 -37.71
C GLU A 4 -6.90 50.29 -38.46
N ASP A 5 -7.89 49.78 -37.70
CA ASP A 5 -9.28 50.30 -37.58
C ASP A 5 -10.09 49.37 -36.64
N SER A 6 -10.60 49.81 -35.48
CA SER A 6 -11.84 50.58 -35.20
C SER A 6 -13.12 49.78 -35.55
N MET A 7 -14.16 49.62 -34.72
CA MET A 7 -14.97 50.53 -33.89
C MET A 7 -15.84 49.74 -32.87
N LYS A 8 -16.05 50.26 -31.64
CA LYS A 8 -17.30 50.85 -31.04
C LYS A 8 -18.54 49.92 -31.05
N GLY A 9 -19.12 49.59 -29.89
CA GLY A 9 -20.17 50.36 -29.18
C GLY A 9 -21.41 49.46 -29.17
N GLU A 10 -22.16 49.23 -28.10
CA GLU A 10 -23.00 50.15 -27.35
C GLU A 10 -23.46 49.51 -26.02
N ALA A 11 -23.77 50.38 -25.07
CA ALA A 11 -24.45 50.10 -23.82
C ALA A 11 -25.95 50.39 -23.98
N ASP A 12 -26.80 49.68 -23.24
CA ASP A 12 -28.07 50.15 -22.66
C ASP A 12 -28.63 49.02 -21.76
N SER A 13 -28.74 49.16 -20.44
CA SER A 13 -29.65 49.99 -19.62
C SER A 13 -31.08 49.41 -19.52
N TYR A 14 -31.53 49.19 -18.28
CA TYR A 14 -32.91 49.08 -17.72
C TYR A 14 -32.78 48.36 -16.35
N GLU A 15 -32.77 49.05 -15.19
CA GLU A 15 -33.95 49.49 -14.39
C GLU A 15 -35.02 48.40 -14.27
N GLY A 16 -35.57 47.99 -13.11
CA GLY A 16 -35.70 48.57 -11.78
C GLY A 16 -37.07 48.12 -11.21
N ASN A 17 -37.25 48.25 -9.89
CA ASN A 17 -38.45 48.00 -9.04
C ASN A 17 -38.76 46.54 -8.63
N HIS A 18 -38.82 46.16 -7.34
CA HIS A 18 -39.45 46.69 -6.11
C HIS A 18 -40.78 46.00 -5.75
N GLY A 19 -40.88 45.55 -4.49
CA GLY A 19 -42.11 45.14 -3.80
C GLY A 19 -41.88 43.92 -2.89
N LYS A 20 -41.38 44.10 -1.64
CA LYS A 20 -42.12 44.35 -0.38
C LYS A 20 -42.79 43.09 0.20
N GLU A 21 -42.25 42.59 1.33
CA GLU A 21 -42.86 42.63 2.70
C GLU A 21 -43.69 41.35 2.98
N SER A 22 -43.83 40.78 4.19
CA SER A 22 -43.09 40.70 5.45
C SER A 22 -43.93 39.78 6.38
N ILE A 23 -43.29 39.17 7.39
CA ILE A 23 -43.85 38.78 8.71
C ILE A 23 -44.84 37.60 8.82
N GLY A 24 -44.52 36.67 9.73
CA GLY A 24 -45.51 35.84 10.43
C GLY A 24 -44.99 34.54 11.04
N SER A 25 -44.48 34.59 12.28
CA SER A 25 -44.31 33.40 13.16
C SER A 25 -45.53 33.25 14.11
N PRO A 26 -45.58 32.26 15.03
CA PRO A 26 -46.34 31.01 14.95
C PRO A 26 -47.46 30.92 16.02
N PRO A 27 -48.07 29.74 16.24
CA PRO A 27 -48.51 29.41 17.59
C PRO A 27 -48.03 28.04 18.11
N ARG A 28 -47.98 28.01 19.45
CA ARG A 28 -47.58 26.94 20.37
C ARG A 28 -48.76 26.04 20.79
N SER A 29 -48.38 24.96 21.49
CA SER A 29 -49.07 24.26 22.61
C SER A 29 -50.13 23.24 22.23
N GLY A 30 -50.31 22.11 22.91
CA GLY A 30 -49.67 21.43 24.06
C GLY A 30 -49.91 19.91 23.85
N ASP A 31 -49.80 18.96 24.77
CA ASP A 31 -49.52 18.80 26.20
C ASP A 31 -49.40 17.26 26.32
N GLY A 32 -48.38 16.66 26.93
CA GLY A 32 -48.42 16.30 28.34
C GLY A 32 -48.61 14.79 28.56
N SER A 33 -47.65 14.13 29.20
CA SER A 33 -47.90 13.40 30.46
C SER A 33 -46.62 12.79 31.03
N ARG A 34 -46.46 12.98 32.34
CA ARG A 34 -45.36 12.56 33.23
C ARG A 34 -45.76 11.29 34.01
N ARG A 35 -44.77 10.57 34.54
CA ARG A 35 -44.66 9.91 35.88
C ARG A 35 -43.32 9.14 35.87
N SER A 36 -42.25 9.36 36.64
CA SER A 36 -41.96 9.66 38.05
C SER A 36 -42.23 8.51 39.04
N SER A 37 -41.18 7.84 39.54
CA SER A 37 -40.89 7.64 40.98
C SER A 37 -39.61 6.81 41.23
N ASN A 38 -38.88 7.22 42.27
CA ASN A 38 -37.54 6.86 42.78
C ASN A 38 -37.61 5.62 43.77
N PRO A 39 -36.62 5.29 44.64
CA PRO A 39 -35.38 4.50 44.45
C PRO A 39 -35.17 3.38 45.53
N GLN A 40 -33.94 2.83 45.63
CA GLN A 40 -33.29 2.04 46.72
C GLN A 40 -33.19 0.50 46.59
N SER A 41 -31.96 -0.02 46.59
CA SER A 41 -31.32 -0.68 47.76
C SER A 41 -29.95 -1.25 47.37
N GLY A 42 -29.01 -1.23 48.31
CA GLY A 42 -27.63 -1.70 48.13
C GLY A 42 -27.34 -3.01 48.84
N SER A 43 -26.19 -3.61 48.52
CA SER A 43 -25.43 -4.49 49.40
C SER A 43 -23.95 -4.41 49.00
N GLY A 44 -23.08 -4.30 50.01
CA GLY A 44 -21.63 -4.19 49.83
C GLY A 44 -20.90 -5.43 50.35
N SER A 45 -19.63 -5.58 49.96
CA SER A 45 -18.60 -6.20 50.80
C SER A 45 -17.18 -5.88 50.33
N GLN A 46 -16.48 -5.15 51.20
CA GLN A 46 -15.07 -5.26 51.62
C GLN A 46 -13.89 -5.11 50.65
N GLY A 47 -12.97 -4.24 51.05
CA GLY A 47 -11.73 -3.88 50.35
C GLY A 47 -10.46 -4.60 50.83
N GLY A 48 -9.38 -4.39 50.06
CA GLY A 48 -7.99 -4.77 50.31
C GLY A 48 -7.05 -3.96 49.39
N PRO A 49 -5.75 -3.81 49.72
CA PRO A 49 -5.07 -2.51 49.71
C PRO A 49 -4.51 -2.04 48.35
N SER A 50 -4.61 -0.72 48.16
CA SER A 50 -4.09 0.07 47.03
C SER A 50 -2.56 -0.01 46.91
N LYS A 51 -2.07 -0.71 45.88
CA LYS A 51 -0.73 -0.47 45.32
C LYS A 51 -0.80 0.70 44.33
N ARG A 52 -0.08 1.78 44.63
CA ARG A 52 0.16 2.92 43.74
C ARG A 52 0.57 2.42 42.35
N LYS A 53 -0.31 2.60 41.37
CA LYS A 53 0.03 2.48 39.94
C LYS A 53 0.54 3.84 39.49
N ASN A 54 1.74 3.86 38.93
CA ASN A 54 2.24 4.98 38.15
C ASN A 54 1.20 5.35 37.07
N PRO A 55 1.00 6.64 36.76
CA PRO A 55 0.10 7.03 35.69
C PRO A 55 0.65 6.44 34.37
N PRO A 56 -0.22 5.85 33.53
CA PRO A 56 0.22 5.37 32.23
C PRO A 56 0.68 6.57 31.40
N GLU A 57 1.81 6.42 30.70
CA GLU A 57 2.20 7.32 29.63
C GLU A 57 1.00 7.50 28.69
N LYS A 58 0.60 8.76 28.47
CA LYS A 58 -0.49 9.11 27.56
C LYS A 58 -0.07 8.72 26.14
N GLY A 59 -0.61 7.61 25.65
CA GLY A 59 -0.60 7.27 24.22
C GLY A 59 -1.21 8.40 23.39
N ARG A 60 -0.75 8.53 22.15
CA ARG A 60 -1.28 9.45 21.13
C ARG A 60 -2.82 9.36 21.13
N GLY A 61 -3.48 10.52 21.20
CA GLY A 61 -4.92 10.65 21.46
C GLY A 61 -5.82 9.98 20.42
N THR A 62 -7.06 9.72 20.83
CA THR A 62 -8.19 9.27 20.02
C THR A 62 -8.48 10.15 18.79
N PRO A 63 -9.13 9.65 17.73
CA PRO A 63 -9.28 10.29 16.40
C PRO A 63 -10.10 11.60 16.31
N ALA A 64 -10.55 12.19 17.41
CA ALA A 64 -11.08 13.55 17.46
C ALA A 64 -9.93 14.54 17.72
N GLY A 65 -9.63 15.44 16.79
CA GLY A 65 -8.61 16.45 17.05
C GLY A 65 -8.12 17.30 15.88
N LEU A 66 -8.24 16.89 14.62
CA LEU A 66 -7.70 17.67 13.48
C LEU A 66 -8.65 18.77 12.98
N GLU A 67 -9.80 18.98 13.61
CA GLU A 67 -10.82 19.93 13.15
C GLU A 67 -10.27 21.36 13.09
N LYS A 68 -9.45 21.74 14.07
CA LYS A 68 -8.80 23.07 14.11
C LYS A 68 -7.68 23.26 13.08
N LEU A 69 -7.19 22.18 12.46
CA LEU A 69 -6.24 22.25 11.35
C LEU A 69 -6.98 22.32 10.01
N LEU A 70 -8.04 21.53 9.86
CA LEU A 70 -8.71 21.26 8.58
C LEU A 70 -9.94 22.15 8.33
N ASN A 71 -10.58 22.63 9.40
CA ASN A 71 -11.72 23.54 9.34
C ASN A 71 -11.63 24.61 10.46
N PRO A 72 -10.57 25.46 10.47
CA PRO A 72 -10.37 26.47 11.51
C PRO A 72 -11.36 27.63 11.39
N HIS A 73 -11.72 28.26 12.53
CA HIS A 73 -12.47 29.52 12.50
C HIS A 73 -11.58 30.75 12.49
N THR A 74 -10.39 30.66 13.11
CA THR A 74 -9.46 31.78 13.28
C THR A 74 -8.05 31.38 12.82
N VAL A 75 -7.49 32.13 11.88
CA VAL A 75 -6.21 31.80 11.24
C VAL A 75 -5.24 32.99 11.32
N ALA A 76 -4.07 32.76 11.90
CA ALA A 76 -2.97 33.73 11.86
C ALA A 76 -2.04 33.40 10.68
N VAL A 77 -1.86 34.36 9.75
CA VAL A 77 -0.96 34.20 8.60
C VAL A 77 0.36 34.92 8.90
N ILE A 78 1.38 34.17 9.30
CA ILE A 78 2.66 34.70 9.75
C ILE A 78 3.64 34.75 8.58
N GLY A 79 4.15 35.95 8.29
CA GLY A 79 4.84 36.25 7.03
C GLY A 79 3.92 36.83 5.94
N ALA A 80 2.70 37.24 6.32
CA ALA A 80 1.75 37.93 5.45
C ALA A 80 2.37 39.14 4.75
N SER A 81 1.98 39.41 3.50
CA SER A 81 2.56 40.46 2.67
C SER A 81 1.53 41.06 1.72
N THR A 82 1.69 42.33 1.32
CA THR A 82 0.94 42.94 0.21
C THR A 82 1.36 42.39 -1.15
N ARG A 83 2.57 41.87 -1.24
CA ARG A 83 3.14 41.33 -2.48
C ARG A 83 2.56 39.95 -2.79
N GLU A 84 1.86 39.83 -3.92
CA GLU A 84 1.25 38.59 -4.39
C GLU A 84 2.25 37.60 -5.02
N ASP A 85 3.53 37.97 -5.14
CA ASP A 85 4.61 37.06 -5.56
C ASP A 85 5.34 36.39 -4.38
N ARG A 86 4.90 36.67 -3.14
CA ARG A 86 5.42 36.06 -1.91
C ARG A 86 4.42 35.03 -1.39
N ILE A 87 4.92 33.88 -0.93
CA ILE A 87 4.12 32.78 -0.38
C ILE A 87 3.06 33.28 0.62
N GLY A 88 3.45 34.07 1.63
CA GLY A 88 2.50 34.61 2.62
C GLY A 88 1.49 35.61 2.06
N GLY A 89 1.78 36.28 0.93
CA GLY A 89 0.83 37.13 0.22
C GLY A 89 -0.16 36.33 -0.62
N ILE A 90 0.31 35.25 -1.26
CA ILE A 90 -0.53 34.30 -2.01
C ILE A 90 -1.51 33.62 -1.06
N ILE A 91 -1.01 32.98 0.00
CA ILE A 91 -1.87 32.27 0.97
C ILE A 91 -2.88 33.22 1.62
N LEU A 92 -2.47 34.43 2.00
CA LEU A 92 -3.42 35.41 2.56
C LEU A 92 -4.53 35.76 1.55
N LYS A 93 -4.20 35.89 0.26
CA LYS A 93 -5.16 36.17 -0.81
C LYS A 93 -6.15 35.02 -0.95
N GLU A 94 -5.68 33.78 -1.04
CA GLU A 94 -6.56 32.62 -1.20
C GLU A 94 -7.49 32.45 0.01
N LEU A 95 -6.95 32.57 1.22
CA LEU A 95 -7.74 32.48 2.45
C LEU A 95 -8.80 33.59 2.58
N THR A 96 -8.70 34.73 1.89
CA THR A 96 -9.77 35.75 1.92
C THR A 96 -11.09 35.27 1.32
N ARG A 97 -11.08 34.18 0.54
CA ARG A 97 -12.29 33.53 0.02
C ARG A 97 -12.94 32.56 1.01
N SER A 98 -12.21 32.18 2.06
CA SER A 98 -12.69 31.26 3.09
C SER A 98 -13.67 31.93 4.05
N HIS A 99 -14.30 31.11 4.88
CA HIS A 99 -15.16 31.57 5.97
C HIS A 99 -14.37 31.97 7.24
N CYS A 100 -13.04 31.85 7.23
CA CYS A 100 -12.19 32.06 8.40
C CYS A 100 -11.99 33.55 8.72
N LEU A 101 -11.87 33.86 10.02
CA LEU A 101 -11.35 35.16 10.47
C LEU A 101 -9.83 35.17 10.38
N LEU A 102 -9.29 36.07 9.57
CA LEU A 102 -7.87 36.12 9.25
C LEU A 102 -7.14 37.21 10.04
N TYR A 103 -5.98 36.85 10.59
CA TYR A 103 -5.10 37.75 11.34
C TYR A 103 -3.72 37.77 10.67
N PRO A 104 -3.46 38.74 9.78
CA PRO A 104 -2.13 38.86 9.19
C PRO A 104 -1.09 39.26 10.25
N VAL A 105 0.06 38.60 10.25
CA VAL A 105 1.17 38.87 11.16
C VAL A 105 2.43 39.20 10.38
N ASN A 106 2.87 40.46 10.51
CA ASN A 106 4.11 40.97 9.94
C ASN A 106 4.50 42.30 10.63
N PRO A 107 5.73 42.43 11.17
CA PRO A 107 6.17 43.65 11.88
C PRO A 107 6.30 44.89 10.99
N LYS A 108 6.33 44.75 9.66
CA LYS A 108 6.52 45.86 8.72
C LYS A 108 5.22 46.58 8.37
N TYR A 109 4.06 45.95 8.54
CA TYR A 109 2.78 46.47 8.08
C TYR A 109 1.84 46.72 9.26
N GLN A 110 1.08 47.81 9.20
CA GLN A 110 0.01 48.08 10.16
C GLN A 110 -1.34 47.51 9.71
N ALA A 111 -1.54 47.37 8.38
CA ALA A 111 -2.72 46.77 7.78
C ALA A 111 -2.38 46.08 6.45
N LEU A 112 -3.10 45.00 6.13
CA LEU A 112 -2.99 44.23 4.88
C LEU A 112 -4.40 43.85 4.41
N ARG A 113 -4.74 44.14 3.13
CA ARG A 113 -6.06 43.84 2.54
C ARG A 113 -7.26 44.32 3.40
N GLY A 114 -7.14 45.50 4.00
CA GLY A 114 -8.17 46.06 4.88
C GLY A 114 -8.24 45.44 6.30
N MET A 115 -7.41 44.43 6.58
CA MET A 115 -7.31 43.80 7.90
C MET A 115 -6.17 44.42 8.71
N ARG A 116 -6.36 44.54 10.03
CA ARG A 116 -5.28 44.94 10.94
C ARG A 116 -4.16 43.91 10.91
N CYS A 117 -2.93 44.37 10.72
CA CYS A 117 -1.74 43.52 10.75
C CYS A 117 -1.04 43.68 12.10
N TYR A 118 -0.69 42.54 12.71
CA TYR A 118 -0.05 42.50 14.03
C TYR A 118 1.46 42.23 13.86
N PRO A 119 2.33 42.80 14.72
CA PRO A 119 3.77 42.54 14.63
C PRO A 119 4.15 41.15 15.14
N SER A 120 3.46 40.63 16.16
CA SER A 120 3.57 39.25 16.65
C SER A 120 2.18 38.60 16.83
N VAL A 121 2.15 37.27 16.77
CA VAL A 121 0.94 36.48 17.08
C VAL A 121 0.49 36.65 18.54
N LEU A 122 1.40 37.07 19.43
CA LEU A 122 1.09 37.35 20.83
C LEU A 122 0.17 38.57 20.99
N ASP A 123 0.25 39.53 20.08
CA ASP A 123 -0.47 40.81 20.12
C ASP A 123 -1.93 40.70 19.66
N ILE A 124 -2.31 39.59 19.03
CA ILE A 124 -3.69 39.35 18.58
C ILE A 124 -4.56 39.11 19.82
N PRO A 125 -5.60 39.91 20.12
CA PRO A 125 -6.38 39.73 21.34
C PRO A 125 -7.21 38.43 21.34
N GLU A 126 -7.57 37.93 20.17
CA GLU A 126 -8.40 36.74 19.98
C GLU A 126 -7.62 35.43 20.17
N ARG A 127 -8.38 34.34 20.36
CA ARG A 127 -7.83 32.98 20.28
C ARG A 127 -7.67 32.59 18.83
N ILE A 128 -6.57 31.90 18.53
CA ILE A 128 -6.24 31.44 17.18
C ILE A 128 -6.30 29.91 17.16
N ASP A 129 -6.99 29.35 16.17
CA ASP A 129 -7.08 27.91 15.95
C ASP A 129 -5.87 27.39 15.16
N LEU A 130 -5.41 28.16 14.18
CA LEU A 130 -4.35 27.76 13.27
C LEU A 130 -3.36 28.90 12.98
N ALA A 131 -2.06 28.59 13.05
CA ALA A 131 -1.00 29.46 12.53
C ALA A 131 -0.46 28.91 11.20
N VAL A 132 -0.43 29.74 10.14
CA VAL A 132 0.23 29.41 8.87
C VAL A 132 1.53 30.20 8.78
N ILE A 133 2.66 29.51 8.86
CA ILE A 133 3.99 30.09 8.97
C ILE A 133 4.70 30.03 7.61
N THR A 134 4.97 31.20 7.04
CA THR A 134 5.51 31.37 5.67
C THR A 134 6.86 32.09 5.63
N ILE A 135 7.49 32.29 6.79
CA ILE A 135 8.80 32.95 6.93
C ILE A 135 9.96 31.96 6.70
N PRO A 136 11.20 32.42 6.43
CA PRO A 136 12.36 31.55 6.24
C PRO A 136 12.62 30.60 7.44
N ALA A 137 13.12 29.39 7.16
CA ALA A 137 13.31 28.31 8.14
C ALA A 137 14.03 28.73 9.43
N SER A 138 15.07 29.55 9.33
CA SER A 138 15.85 30.01 10.49
C SER A 138 15.05 30.82 11.51
N GLY A 139 13.96 31.48 11.09
CA GLY A 139 13.08 32.24 11.97
C GLY A 139 11.89 31.45 12.53
N VAL A 140 11.61 30.26 11.99
CA VAL A 140 10.42 29.47 12.35
C VAL A 140 10.43 29.03 13.83
N PRO A 141 11.54 28.55 14.43
CA PRO A 141 11.53 28.14 15.83
C PRO A 141 11.08 29.24 16.79
N ALA A 142 11.56 30.48 16.59
CA ALA A 142 11.18 31.61 17.43
C ALA A 142 9.67 31.93 17.32
N VAL A 143 9.14 31.94 16.11
CA VAL A 143 7.71 32.17 15.86
C VAL A 143 6.85 31.03 16.39
N LEU A 144 7.30 29.79 16.26
CA LEU A 144 6.57 28.63 16.77
C LEU A 144 6.52 28.64 18.30
N GLU A 145 7.58 29.09 18.98
CA GLU A 145 7.59 29.34 20.42
C GLU A 145 6.53 30.39 20.82
N GLU A 146 6.40 31.48 20.07
CA GLU A 146 5.34 32.47 20.27
C GLU A 146 3.94 31.87 20.09
N CYS A 147 3.75 31.04 19.05
CA CYS A 147 2.50 30.30 18.82
C CYS A 147 2.17 29.38 20.00
N GLY A 148 3.18 28.67 20.52
CA GLY A 148 3.07 27.82 21.70
C GLY A 148 2.67 28.61 22.97
N ARG A 149 3.30 29.77 23.20
CA ARG A 149 2.93 30.69 24.30
C ARG A 149 1.52 31.24 24.16
N LYS A 150 1.07 31.50 22.92
CA LYS A 150 -0.31 31.90 22.60
C LYS A 150 -1.32 30.75 22.72
N ARG A 151 -0.83 29.51 22.93
CA ARG A 151 -1.62 28.27 23.01
C ARG A 151 -2.39 27.97 21.72
N ILE A 152 -1.77 28.25 20.58
CA ILE A 152 -2.31 27.85 19.28
C ILE A 152 -2.15 26.33 19.17
N PRO A 153 -3.22 25.58 18.86
CA PRO A 153 -3.16 24.12 18.85
C PRO A 153 -2.46 23.56 17.60
N TYR A 154 -2.51 24.25 16.47
CA TYR A 154 -1.95 23.78 15.19
C TYR A 154 -1.11 24.84 14.48
N ALA A 155 -0.03 24.38 13.83
CA ALA A 155 0.76 25.17 12.89
C ALA A 155 0.97 24.43 11.57
N ILE A 156 0.79 25.13 10.45
CA ILE A 156 1.28 24.72 9.13
C ILE A 156 2.59 25.45 8.88
N VAL A 157 3.69 24.71 8.78
CA VAL A 157 5.02 25.29 8.50
C VAL A 157 5.35 25.09 7.03
N VAL A 158 5.09 26.11 6.23
CA VAL A 158 5.24 26.04 4.76
C VAL A 158 6.71 25.99 4.34
N ALA A 159 7.58 26.66 5.08
CA ALA A 159 8.98 26.83 4.69
C ALA A 159 9.75 25.50 4.57
N GLY A 160 10.53 25.38 3.50
CA GLY A 160 11.67 24.46 3.41
C GLY A 160 12.95 25.06 4.01
N GLY A 161 13.99 24.25 4.12
CA GLY A 161 15.24 24.52 4.83
C GLY A 161 15.45 23.66 6.09
N PHE A 162 14.78 22.50 6.20
CA PHE A 162 14.79 21.65 7.39
C PHE A 162 15.47 20.30 7.12
N GLY A 163 14.95 19.18 7.65
CA GLY A 163 15.59 17.87 7.60
C GLY A 163 15.96 17.37 6.19
N GLU A 164 15.31 17.88 5.15
CA GLU A 164 15.61 17.62 3.73
C GLU A 164 16.91 18.27 3.23
N THR A 165 17.50 19.21 3.98
CA THR A 165 18.72 19.95 3.58
C THR A 165 20.01 19.45 4.25
N GLY A 166 19.93 18.38 5.05
CA GLY A 166 21.07 17.77 5.74
C GLY A 166 21.11 18.05 7.25
N GLU A 167 22.29 17.95 7.86
CA GLU A 167 22.43 17.97 9.33
C GLU A 167 21.96 19.28 9.98
N GLU A 168 22.25 20.43 9.37
CA GLU A 168 21.87 21.72 9.96
C GLU A 168 20.36 21.95 9.92
N GLY A 169 19.72 21.65 8.78
CA GLY A 169 18.26 21.69 8.68
C GLY A 169 17.59 20.65 9.59
N LYS A 170 18.21 19.49 9.82
CA LYS A 170 17.75 18.51 10.81
C LYS A 170 17.78 19.09 12.23
N ARG A 171 18.82 19.82 12.62
CA ARG A 171 18.87 20.51 13.93
C ARG A 171 17.73 21.51 14.09
N LEU A 172 17.45 22.30 13.04
CA LEU A 172 16.30 23.22 13.05
C LEU A 172 14.98 22.46 13.19
N GLN A 173 14.82 21.32 12.53
CA GLN A 173 13.63 20.49 12.65
C GLN A 173 13.48 19.89 14.06
N ASP A 174 14.57 19.45 14.67
CA ASP A 174 14.59 18.91 16.04
C ASP A 174 14.15 19.98 17.06
N GLN A 175 14.49 21.26 16.84
CA GLN A 175 13.97 22.36 17.64
C GLN A 175 12.44 22.49 17.52
N LEU A 176 11.86 22.35 16.32
CA LEU A 176 10.40 22.37 16.15
C LEU A 176 9.74 21.25 16.96
N VAL A 177 10.33 20.05 16.94
CA VAL A 177 9.84 18.90 17.72
C VAL A 177 9.94 19.16 19.22
N GLU A 178 11.00 19.82 19.69
CA GLU A 178 11.14 20.21 21.10
C GLU A 178 10.05 21.21 21.52
N ILE A 179 9.81 22.24 20.72
CA ILE A 179 8.77 23.25 20.97
C ILE A 179 7.38 22.59 21.02
N ARG A 180 7.09 21.70 20.06
CA ARG A 180 5.88 20.87 20.05
C ARG A 180 5.72 20.08 21.35
N LYS A 181 6.77 19.44 21.84
CA LYS A 181 6.72 18.70 23.11
C LYS A 181 6.48 19.63 24.31
N ARG A 182 7.05 20.83 24.30
CA ARG A 182 6.95 21.82 25.39
C ARG A 182 5.55 22.43 25.50
N TYR A 183 4.94 22.81 24.38
CA TYR A 183 3.66 23.55 24.37
C TYR A 183 2.46 22.72 23.93
N GLY A 184 2.67 21.55 23.34
CA GLY A 184 1.60 20.71 22.80
C GLY A 184 1.02 21.20 21.46
N ILE A 185 1.63 22.21 20.81
CA ILE A 185 1.26 22.64 19.46
C ILE A 185 1.61 21.53 18.45
N ARG A 186 0.65 21.14 17.62
CA ARG A 186 0.84 20.12 16.57
C ARG A 186 1.27 20.76 15.26
N ILE A 187 2.09 20.08 14.47
CA ILE A 187 2.75 20.65 13.28
C ILE A 187 2.45 19.82 12.03
N LEU A 188 1.91 20.47 11.00
CA LEU A 188 1.92 19.97 9.62
C LEU A 188 3.15 20.52 8.88
N GLY A 189 3.92 19.63 8.25
CA GLY A 189 5.20 19.95 7.62
C GLY A 189 6.42 19.61 8.49
N PRO A 190 7.50 20.42 8.49
CA PRO A 190 7.69 21.60 7.64
C PRO A 190 7.80 21.23 6.16
N ASN A 191 8.17 22.18 5.30
CA ASN A 191 8.34 21.96 3.86
C ASN A 191 7.08 21.35 3.22
N THR A 192 5.93 22.01 3.42
CA THR A 192 4.64 21.54 2.93
C THR A 192 3.94 22.61 2.11
N LEU A 193 3.12 22.18 1.15
CA LEU A 193 2.13 23.04 0.49
C LEU A 193 0.93 23.36 1.39
N GLY A 194 0.76 22.63 2.50
CA GLY A 194 -0.36 22.80 3.42
C GLY A 194 -1.58 21.99 2.99
N VAL A 195 -2.78 22.57 3.13
CA VAL A 195 -4.05 21.88 2.89
C VAL A 195 -4.95 22.67 1.93
N PHE A 196 -5.79 21.96 1.21
CA PHE A 196 -6.82 22.54 0.35
C PHE A 196 -8.15 21.81 0.52
N PHE A 197 -9.20 22.58 0.73
CA PHE A 197 -10.57 22.17 0.99
C PHE A 197 -11.50 22.94 0.05
N PRO A 198 -11.84 22.37 -1.13
CA PRO A 198 -12.59 23.07 -2.16
C PRO A 198 -13.96 23.59 -1.68
N HIS A 199 -14.71 22.76 -0.93
CA HIS A 199 -16.07 23.10 -0.49
C HIS A 199 -16.09 24.23 0.54
N GLU A 200 -15.09 24.28 1.41
CA GLU A 200 -14.96 25.29 2.46
C GLU A 200 -14.24 26.55 1.96
N SER A 201 -13.78 26.56 0.70
CA SER A 201 -12.90 27.59 0.11
C SER A 201 -11.69 27.88 1.00
N PHE A 202 -11.18 26.85 1.67
CA PHE A 202 -10.06 26.94 2.59
C PHE A 202 -8.81 26.38 1.92
N ASP A 203 -7.89 27.28 1.57
CA ASP A 203 -6.72 26.96 0.76
C ASP A 203 -5.48 27.63 1.32
N THR A 204 -4.48 26.80 1.67
CA THR A 204 -3.16 27.28 2.10
C THR A 204 -2.06 26.96 1.10
N ILE A 205 -2.42 26.46 -0.09
CA ILE A 205 -1.48 26.12 -1.16
C ILE A 205 -1.06 27.41 -1.87
N PHE A 206 0.24 27.52 -2.19
CA PHE A 206 0.80 28.70 -2.83
C PHE A 206 1.18 28.48 -4.30
N VAL A 207 0.86 27.32 -4.86
CA VAL A 207 1.06 26.94 -6.26
C VAL A 207 -0.29 26.72 -6.94
N GLU A 208 -0.37 26.99 -8.24
CA GLU A 208 -1.61 26.82 -9.02
C GLU A 208 -1.98 25.33 -9.13
N HIS A 209 -3.25 25.00 -8.90
CA HIS A 209 -3.71 23.60 -8.81
C HIS A 209 -5.14 23.35 -9.36
N GLY A 210 -5.70 24.31 -10.10
CA GLY A 210 -6.92 24.13 -10.92
C GLY A 210 -8.25 24.32 -10.18
N ASP A 211 -8.77 25.56 -10.15
CA ASP A 211 -9.98 25.90 -9.35
C ASP A 211 -11.33 25.48 -9.97
N LYS A 212 -11.50 25.55 -11.30
CA LYS A 212 -12.86 25.44 -11.91
C LYS A 212 -13.46 24.04 -11.91
N SER A 213 -12.65 23.00 -11.81
CA SER A 213 -13.07 21.60 -11.95
C SER A 213 -12.93 20.79 -10.67
N LEU A 214 -12.13 21.25 -9.72
CA LEU A 214 -12.10 20.75 -8.35
C LEU A 214 -13.24 21.34 -7.50
N ALA A 215 -13.80 22.50 -7.90
CA ALA A 215 -14.93 23.15 -7.22
C ALA A 215 -16.23 22.33 -7.19
N GLY A 216 -16.39 21.34 -8.09
CA GLY A 216 -17.51 20.40 -8.01
C GLY A 216 -17.45 19.50 -6.76
N GLY A 217 -16.27 19.40 -6.16
CA GLY A 217 -15.99 18.64 -4.95
C GLY A 217 -16.20 17.13 -5.10
N GLY A 218 -16.12 16.41 -3.99
CA GLY A 218 -16.30 14.97 -3.94
C GLY A 218 -15.87 14.36 -2.61
N GLY A 219 -15.62 13.05 -2.61
CA GLY A 219 -15.33 12.23 -1.45
C GLY A 219 -13.88 11.75 -1.38
N THR A 220 -12.99 12.14 -2.30
CA THR A 220 -11.60 11.67 -2.30
C THR A 220 -10.70 12.58 -1.45
N ALA A 221 -10.14 12.05 -0.37
CA ALA A 221 -9.08 12.70 0.40
C ALA A 221 -7.70 12.31 -0.16
N VAL A 222 -6.94 13.27 -0.66
CA VAL A 222 -5.60 13.06 -1.22
C VAL A 222 -4.55 13.51 -0.20
N ILE A 223 -3.68 12.59 0.23
CA ILE A 223 -2.65 12.83 1.23
C ILE A 223 -1.29 12.54 0.58
N SER A 224 -0.45 13.55 0.46
CA SER A 224 0.81 13.45 -0.28
C SER A 224 2.02 13.89 0.52
N GLN A 225 3.06 13.06 0.55
CA GLN A 225 4.37 13.44 1.09
C GLN A 225 5.10 14.45 0.20
N SER A 226 4.98 14.32 -1.13
CA SER A 226 5.49 15.30 -2.08
C SER A 226 4.36 16.24 -2.50
N GLY A 227 4.50 17.51 -2.15
CA GLY A 227 3.54 18.54 -2.53
C GLY A 227 3.37 18.66 -4.06
N SER A 228 4.48 18.63 -4.81
CA SER A 228 4.45 18.77 -6.26
C SER A 228 3.75 17.59 -6.94
N VAL A 229 4.11 16.35 -6.60
CA VAL A 229 3.46 15.15 -7.17
C VAL A 229 1.96 15.15 -6.87
N GLY A 230 1.60 15.52 -5.64
CA GLY A 230 0.21 15.58 -5.22
C GLY A 230 -0.61 16.62 -6.00
N ILE A 231 -0.05 17.81 -6.22
CA ILE A 231 -0.72 18.88 -6.96
C ILE A 231 -0.73 18.61 -8.47
N GLU A 232 0.34 18.08 -9.04
CA GLU A 232 0.38 17.73 -10.47
C GLU A 232 -0.65 16.65 -10.80
N ALA A 233 -0.80 15.63 -9.95
CA ALA A 233 -1.86 14.63 -10.09
C ALA A 233 -3.26 15.28 -10.07
N LEU A 234 -3.50 16.22 -9.16
CA LEU A 234 -4.77 16.97 -9.13
C LEU A 234 -4.94 17.85 -10.37
N GLY A 235 -3.90 18.52 -10.82
CA GLY A 235 -3.89 19.38 -12.00
C GLY A 235 -4.26 18.59 -13.26
N LEU A 236 -3.66 17.42 -13.48
CA LEU A 236 -3.98 16.53 -14.60
C LEU A 236 -5.45 16.10 -14.60
N ALA A 237 -5.97 15.73 -13.43
CA ALA A 237 -7.35 15.29 -13.32
C ALA A 237 -8.36 16.44 -13.33
N SER A 238 -7.92 17.67 -13.01
CA SER A 238 -8.78 18.83 -12.94
C SER A 238 -9.45 19.08 -14.30
N ASN A 239 -8.73 19.07 -15.43
CA ASN A 239 -9.33 19.38 -16.74
C ASN A 239 -10.48 18.46 -17.14
N ILE A 240 -10.49 17.24 -16.61
CA ILE A 240 -11.44 16.18 -16.94
C ILE A 240 -12.39 15.86 -15.77
N GLY A 241 -12.28 16.57 -14.64
CA GLY A 241 -13.08 16.44 -13.43
C GLY A 241 -12.52 15.50 -12.37
N PHE A 242 -12.47 15.91 -11.10
CA PHE A 242 -11.97 15.05 -10.02
C PHE A 242 -12.76 15.29 -8.74
N GLY A 243 -13.09 14.21 -8.03
CA GLY A 243 -13.97 14.25 -6.86
C GLY A 243 -13.22 14.59 -5.58
N LEU A 244 -12.53 15.73 -5.54
CA LEU A 244 -11.69 16.10 -4.40
C LEU A 244 -12.55 16.49 -3.18
N ARG A 245 -12.37 15.77 -2.07
CA ARG A 245 -12.83 16.20 -0.74
C ARG A 245 -11.84 17.17 -0.13
N THR A 246 -10.56 16.81 -0.19
CA THR A 246 -9.46 17.56 0.42
C THR A 246 -8.12 17.10 -0.11
N PHE A 247 -7.16 18.01 -0.13
CA PHE A 247 -5.74 17.72 -0.30
C PHE A 247 -4.97 18.06 0.98
N VAL A 248 -4.05 17.18 1.36
CA VAL A 248 -3.12 17.38 2.48
C VAL A 248 -1.70 17.11 2.01
N GLY A 249 -0.88 18.17 1.96
CA GLY A 249 0.57 18.07 1.83
C GLY A 249 1.21 17.79 3.19
N LEU A 250 1.94 16.69 3.31
CA LEU A 250 2.59 16.30 4.56
C LEU A 250 3.97 16.93 4.74
N GLY A 251 4.70 17.13 3.64
CA GLY A 251 6.09 17.58 3.67
C GLY A 251 6.99 16.62 4.46
N ASN A 252 7.82 17.16 5.33
CA ASN A 252 8.80 16.38 6.10
C ASN A 252 8.21 15.47 7.19
N LYS A 253 6.93 15.68 7.58
CA LYS A 253 6.25 14.92 8.65
C LYS A 253 7.05 14.89 9.96
N CYS A 254 7.40 16.06 10.50
CA CYS A 254 8.13 16.10 11.78
C CYS A 254 7.23 15.80 12.99
N ASP A 255 5.90 15.92 12.85
CA ASP A 255 4.92 15.60 13.90
C ASP A 255 3.67 14.91 13.33
N LEU A 256 2.85 15.61 12.53
CA LEU A 256 1.69 14.99 11.88
C LEU A 256 2.15 14.16 10.67
N ASP A 257 1.62 12.94 10.53
CA ASP A 257 1.98 12.00 9.47
C ASP A 257 0.76 11.34 8.82
N GLU A 258 1.02 10.47 7.84
CA GLU A 258 -0.02 9.73 7.10
C GLU A 258 -1.02 8.98 8.00
N LEU A 259 -0.60 8.50 9.17
CA LEU A 259 -1.45 7.73 10.07
C LEU A 259 -2.45 8.62 10.80
N ASP A 260 -2.04 9.83 11.20
CA ASP A 260 -2.94 10.81 11.80
C ASP A 260 -4.09 11.18 10.83
N PHE A 261 -3.77 11.43 9.56
CA PHE A 261 -4.78 11.77 8.54
C PHE A 261 -5.61 10.56 8.12
N LEU A 262 -5.02 9.37 8.01
CA LEU A 262 -5.76 8.14 7.75
C LEU A 262 -6.87 7.92 8.80
N ARG A 263 -6.54 8.11 10.08
CA ARG A 263 -7.49 7.96 11.19
C ARG A 263 -8.61 8.98 11.15
N TYR A 264 -8.28 10.23 10.84
CA TYR A 264 -9.29 11.28 10.73
C TYR A 264 -10.26 11.01 9.57
N PHE A 265 -9.73 10.74 8.37
CA PHE A 265 -10.56 10.53 7.18
C PHE A 265 -11.24 9.16 7.13
N ALA A 266 -10.80 8.21 7.95
CA ALA A 266 -11.56 7.00 8.24
C ALA A 266 -12.96 7.32 8.79
N GLU A 267 -13.04 8.30 9.70
CA GLU A 267 -14.27 8.64 10.41
C GLU A 267 -15.02 9.83 9.79
N GLU A 268 -14.34 10.71 9.05
CA GLU A 268 -14.95 11.88 8.42
C GLU A 268 -16.04 11.44 7.40
N PRO A 269 -17.32 11.84 7.58
CA PRO A 269 -18.43 11.34 6.77
C PRO A 269 -18.38 11.74 5.29
N GLY A 270 -17.79 12.89 4.96
CA GLY A 270 -17.66 13.37 3.58
C GLY A 270 -16.67 12.56 2.74
N THR A 271 -15.66 11.95 3.39
CA THR A 271 -14.65 11.13 2.73
C THR A 271 -15.20 9.76 2.38
N ARG A 272 -15.18 9.42 1.09
CA ARG A 272 -15.52 8.10 0.53
C ARG A 272 -14.29 7.29 0.11
N LEU A 273 -13.21 7.95 -0.27
CA LEU A 273 -11.98 7.35 -0.78
C LEU A 273 -10.76 8.07 -0.18
N ILE A 274 -9.71 7.33 0.15
CA ILE A 274 -8.43 7.91 0.61
C ILE A 274 -7.34 7.54 -0.38
N ALA A 275 -6.58 8.53 -0.86
CA ALA A 275 -5.49 8.35 -1.80
C ALA A 275 -4.18 8.84 -1.19
N PHE A 276 -3.13 8.05 -1.30
CA PHE A 276 -1.81 8.38 -0.76
C PHE A 276 -0.72 8.43 -1.82
N TYR A 277 0.18 9.40 -1.68
CA TYR A 277 1.54 9.32 -2.21
C TYR A 277 2.55 9.19 -1.05
N LEU A 278 3.33 8.10 -1.04
CA LEU A 278 4.16 7.67 0.08
C LEU A 278 5.62 7.41 -0.33
N GLU A 279 6.55 8.13 0.29
CA GLU A 279 8.01 7.94 0.16
C GLU A 279 8.56 7.08 1.28
N ASN A 280 8.08 7.29 2.51
CA ASN A 280 8.36 6.45 3.68
C ASN A 280 7.18 6.42 4.63
N ILE A 281 7.09 5.39 5.47
CA ILE A 281 6.07 5.22 6.49
C ILE A 281 6.77 5.04 7.84
N ASN A 282 6.43 5.86 8.84
CA ASN A 282 7.08 5.81 10.15
C ASN A 282 6.63 4.59 10.96
N GLU A 283 5.32 4.50 11.23
CA GLU A 283 4.69 3.46 12.05
C GLU A 283 4.07 2.40 11.12
N GLY A 284 4.90 1.74 10.31
CA GLY A 284 4.44 0.94 9.16
C GLY A 284 3.39 -0.13 9.49
N ARG A 285 3.54 -0.83 10.62
CA ARG A 285 2.57 -1.84 11.07
C ARG A 285 1.23 -1.22 11.45
N GLU A 286 1.25 -0.17 12.26
CA GLU A 286 0.04 0.51 12.72
C GLU A 286 -0.69 1.18 11.55
N PHE A 287 0.05 1.73 10.58
CA PHE A 287 -0.48 2.23 9.32
C PHE A 287 -1.22 1.16 8.54
N LEU A 288 -0.58 0.00 8.31
CA LEU A 288 -1.18 -1.10 7.57
C LEU A 288 -2.42 -1.66 8.27
N GLU A 289 -2.37 -1.87 9.59
CA GLU A 289 -3.53 -2.32 10.38
C GLU A 289 -4.70 -1.35 10.29
N THR A 290 -4.43 -0.05 10.37
CA THR A 290 -5.44 0.99 10.20
C THR A 290 -6.00 0.96 8.78
N CYS A 291 -5.14 0.83 7.76
CA CYS A 291 -5.56 0.68 6.36
C CYS A 291 -6.49 -0.51 6.19
N SER A 292 -6.18 -1.67 6.78
CA SER A 292 -7.02 -2.86 6.71
C SER A 292 -8.40 -2.64 7.32
N ALA A 293 -8.48 -1.98 8.49
CA ALA A 293 -9.75 -1.64 9.12
C ALA A 293 -10.60 -0.69 8.26
N VAL A 294 -9.99 0.38 7.74
CA VAL A 294 -10.66 1.39 6.91
C VAL A 294 -11.12 0.79 5.58
N SER A 295 -10.26 -0.05 4.99
CA SER A 295 -10.47 -0.68 3.69
C SER A 295 -11.68 -1.60 3.64
N LYS A 296 -12.22 -2.04 4.79
CA LYS A 296 -13.49 -2.78 4.80
C LYS A 296 -14.66 -1.95 4.27
N ASN A 297 -14.61 -0.63 4.44
CA ASN A 297 -15.70 0.28 4.09
C ASN A 297 -15.28 1.26 2.99
N LYS A 298 -14.15 1.96 3.18
CA LYS A 298 -13.67 3.00 2.27
C LYS A 298 -12.48 2.47 1.47
N PRO A 299 -12.45 2.53 0.13
CA PRO A 299 -11.24 2.21 -0.62
C PRO A 299 -10.05 3.07 -0.18
N ILE A 300 -8.86 2.48 -0.28
CA ILE A 300 -7.58 3.18 -0.12
C ILE A 300 -6.74 2.93 -1.37
N VAL A 301 -6.26 3.99 -2.01
CA VAL A 301 -5.35 3.92 -3.15
C VAL A 301 -3.97 4.42 -2.70
N GLY A 302 -2.90 3.74 -3.08
CA GLY A 302 -1.55 4.07 -2.64
C GLY A 302 -0.52 4.04 -3.76
N LEU A 303 0.11 5.19 -4.00
CA LEU A 303 1.31 5.34 -4.83
C LEU A 303 2.55 5.32 -3.92
N LYS A 304 3.34 4.25 -4.00
CA LYS A 304 4.61 4.13 -3.25
C LYS A 304 5.79 4.48 -4.16
N ALA A 305 6.48 5.58 -3.85
CA ALA A 305 7.74 5.95 -4.50
C ALA A 305 8.92 5.06 -4.05
N GLY A 306 9.99 5.01 -4.86
CA GLY A 306 11.21 4.26 -4.52
C GLY A 306 11.18 2.76 -4.86
N ARG A 307 10.46 2.38 -5.92
CA ARG A 307 10.27 0.98 -6.35
C ARG A 307 11.54 0.27 -6.81
N THR A 308 12.49 0.99 -7.40
CA THR A 308 13.76 0.43 -7.89
C THR A 308 14.89 0.75 -6.93
N ALA A 309 16.02 0.05 -7.00
CA ALA A 309 17.19 0.38 -6.18
C ALA A 309 17.62 1.86 -6.37
N SER A 310 17.62 2.35 -7.62
CA SER A 310 17.92 3.75 -7.94
C SER A 310 16.85 4.70 -7.39
N GLY A 311 15.57 4.37 -7.50
CA GLY A 311 14.48 5.18 -6.94
C GLY A 311 14.51 5.23 -5.42
N ALA A 312 14.75 4.09 -4.77
CA ALA A 312 14.91 3.96 -3.32
C ALA A 312 16.10 4.79 -2.83
N SER A 313 17.21 4.78 -3.56
CA SER A 313 18.37 5.63 -3.29
C SER A 313 18.01 7.11 -3.41
N ALA A 314 17.30 7.52 -4.48
CA ALA A 314 16.89 8.91 -4.68
C ALA A 314 15.97 9.41 -3.56
N VAL A 315 14.98 8.60 -3.14
CA VAL A 315 14.13 8.89 -1.98
C VAL A 315 14.96 9.01 -0.70
N SER A 316 15.93 8.12 -0.50
CA SER A 316 16.77 8.12 0.70
C SER A 316 17.68 9.36 0.76
N SER A 317 18.25 9.78 -0.38
CA SER A 317 19.08 10.98 -0.47
C SER A 317 18.29 12.28 -0.28
N HIS A 318 17.03 12.32 -0.70
CA HIS A 318 16.18 13.51 -0.57
C HIS A 318 15.47 13.62 0.80
N THR A 319 15.13 12.50 1.44
CA THR A 319 14.37 12.47 2.72
C THR A 319 15.21 12.12 3.94
N GLY A 320 16.42 11.58 3.74
CA GLY A 320 17.30 11.10 4.80
C GLY A 320 16.82 9.82 5.50
N ARG A 321 15.84 9.08 4.94
CA ARG A 321 15.26 7.85 5.50
C ARG A 321 15.34 6.68 4.52
N LEU A 322 15.47 5.45 5.04
CA LEU A 322 15.52 4.24 4.20
C LEU A 322 14.16 3.96 3.57
N ALA A 323 14.15 3.70 2.26
CA ALA A 323 12.99 3.17 1.56
C ALA A 323 12.85 1.65 1.80
N GLY A 324 11.62 1.16 1.95
CA GLY A 324 11.34 -0.27 2.02
C GLY A 324 11.43 -0.96 0.67
N MET A 325 11.43 -2.28 0.72
CA MET A 325 11.60 -3.15 -0.42
C MET A 325 10.30 -3.26 -1.22
N ASP A 326 10.38 -3.03 -2.52
CA ASP A 326 9.19 -2.97 -3.38
C ASP A 326 8.34 -4.25 -3.36
N LEU A 327 9.02 -5.41 -3.35
CA LEU A 327 8.37 -6.71 -3.25
C LEU A 327 7.57 -6.84 -1.94
N VAL A 328 8.09 -6.33 -0.83
CA VAL A 328 7.42 -6.36 0.48
C VAL A 328 6.29 -5.36 0.52
N VAL A 329 6.47 -4.15 -0.04
CA VAL A 329 5.40 -3.16 -0.19
C VAL A 329 4.23 -3.73 -0.99
N GLU A 330 4.49 -4.39 -2.12
CA GLU A 330 3.44 -5.01 -2.95
C GLU A 330 2.60 -6.00 -2.13
N GLY A 331 3.29 -6.92 -1.46
CA GLY A 331 2.66 -7.94 -0.61
C GLY A 331 1.87 -7.32 0.54
N ALA A 332 2.45 -6.33 1.21
CA ALA A 332 1.84 -5.61 2.33
C ALA A 332 0.60 -4.82 1.91
N PHE A 333 0.69 -4.03 0.84
CA PHE A 333 -0.45 -3.24 0.35
C PHE A 333 -1.61 -4.16 -0.01
N ARG A 334 -1.33 -5.26 -0.73
CA ARG A 334 -2.36 -6.24 -1.06
C ARG A 334 -2.96 -6.87 0.20
N GLN A 335 -2.13 -7.35 1.13
CA GLN A 335 -2.58 -7.99 2.36
C GLN A 335 -3.48 -7.08 3.20
N TYR A 336 -3.14 -5.80 3.32
CA TYR A 336 -3.84 -4.84 4.16
C TYR A 336 -4.85 -3.97 3.39
N GLY A 337 -5.09 -4.26 2.11
CA GLY A 337 -6.20 -3.66 1.37
C GLY A 337 -5.94 -2.29 0.76
N ILE A 338 -4.70 -1.98 0.44
CA ILE A 338 -4.35 -0.77 -0.31
C ILE A 338 -4.31 -1.15 -1.79
N LEU A 339 -5.14 -0.48 -2.61
CA LEU A 339 -5.10 -0.59 -4.07
C LEU A 339 -3.86 0.14 -4.57
N ARG A 340 -2.87 -0.63 -4.99
CA ARG A 340 -1.57 -0.07 -5.36
C ARG A 340 -1.58 0.44 -6.80
N VAL A 341 -1.14 1.68 -6.97
CA VAL A 341 -0.90 2.34 -8.26
C VAL A 341 0.59 2.62 -8.45
N LEU A 342 1.03 2.75 -9.70
CA LEU A 342 2.44 2.84 -10.06
C LEU A 342 2.92 4.23 -10.49
N ASP A 343 1.99 5.12 -10.84
CA ASP A 343 2.23 6.51 -11.20
C ASP A 343 1.02 7.39 -10.86
N ASP A 344 1.17 8.69 -11.12
CA ASP A 344 0.16 9.72 -10.90
C ASP A 344 -1.06 9.58 -11.83
N GLU A 345 -0.88 9.04 -13.04
CA GLU A 345 -1.98 8.74 -13.95
C GLU A 345 -2.85 7.59 -13.40
N GLU A 346 -2.24 6.51 -12.94
CA GLU A 346 -2.93 5.41 -12.28
C GLU A 346 -3.62 5.85 -10.99
N LEU A 347 -2.96 6.70 -10.20
CA LEU A 347 -3.53 7.29 -8.98
C LEU A 347 -4.84 8.02 -9.29
N THR A 348 -4.81 8.92 -10.28
CA THR A 348 -5.98 9.71 -10.67
C THR A 348 -7.06 8.85 -11.33
N ASP A 349 -6.68 7.87 -12.16
CA ASP A 349 -7.60 6.96 -12.84
C ASP A 349 -8.37 6.09 -11.85
N ALA A 350 -7.65 5.49 -10.89
CA ALA A 350 -8.24 4.69 -9.81
C ALA A 350 -9.21 5.53 -8.99
N CYS A 351 -8.80 6.74 -8.60
CA CYS A 351 -9.64 7.61 -7.80
C CYS A 351 -10.93 7.99 -8.53
N ARG A 352 -10.84 8.42 -9.81
CA ARG A 352 -12.03 8.78 -10.61
C ARG A 352 -13.04 7.64 -10.73
N ALA A 353 -12.57 6.41 -10.96
CA ALA A 353 -13.44 5.25 -11.07
C ALA A 353 -14.11 4.91 -9.73
N LEU A 354 -13.33 4.78 -8.66
CA LEU A 354 -13.80 4.39 -7.32
C LEU A 354 -14.73 5.44 -6.68
N GLU A 355 -14.61 6.70 -7.12
CA GLU A 355 -15.40 7.82 -6.61
C GLU A 355 -16.86 7.82 -7.10
N LYS A 356 -17.12 7.35 -8.33
CA LYS A 356 -18.45 7.46 -8.98
C LYS A 356 -19.03 6.14 -9.47
N CYS A 357 -18.21 5.14 -9.79
CA CYS A 357 -18.70 3.88 -10.35
C CYS A 357 -19.15 2.92 -9.23
N PRO A 358 -20.27 2.19 -9.43
CA PRO A 358 -20.61 1.07 -8.55
C PRO A 358 -19.58 -0.06 -8.72
N LEU A 359 -19.51 -0.95 -7.73
CA LEU A 359 -18.64 -2.12 -7.81
C LEU A 359 -19.28 -3.20 -8.70
N PRO A 360 -18.49 -3.85 -9.59
CA PRO A 360 -19.01 -4.89 -10.44
C PRO A 360 -19.30 -6.16 -9.65
N ARG A 361 -20.18 -7.02 -10.21
CA ARG A 361 -20.45 -8.35 -9.66
C ARG A 361 -19.37 -9.38 -10.00
N GLY A 362 -18.57 -9.10 -11.02
CA GLY A 362 -17.52 -9.98 -11.53
C GLY A 362 -16.57 -9.22 -12.45
N ASN A 363 -15.91 -9.94 -13.35
CA ASN A 363 -14.84 -9.44 -14.20
C ASN A 363 -15.15 -9.54 -15.72
N ARG A 364 -16.41 -9.79 -16.09
CA ARG A 364 -16.85 -9.97 -17.48
C ARG A 364 -17.24 -8.62 -18.10
N ILE A 365 -16.53 -8.22 -19.15
CA ILE A 365 -16.66 -6.90 -19.76
C ILE A 365 -17.33 -6.98 -21.13
N ALA A 366 -18.38 -6.19 -21.33
CA ALA A 366 -18.91 -5.92 -22.66
C ALA A 366 -18.34 -4.61 -23.21
N VAL A 367 -18.14 -4.55 -24.53
CA VAL A 367 -17.67 -3.36 -25.23
C VAL A 367 -18.73 -2.95 -26.25
N LEU A 368 -19.12 -1.67 -26.22
CA LEU A 368 -19.98 -1.04 -27.22
C LEU A 368 -19.18 0.00 -27.99
N SER A 369 -19.15 -0.10 -29.32
CA SER A 369 -18.37 0.78 -30.18
C SER A 369 -19.11 1.09 -31.48
N PRO A 370 -19.03 2.31 -32.03
CA PRO A 370 -19.41 2.60 -33.41
C PRO A 370 -18.24 2.37 -34.40
N ALA A 371 -17.10 1.88 -33.92
CA ALA A 371 -15.90 1.62 -34.72
C ALA A 371 -15.23 0.30 -34.33
N GLY A 372 -15.32 -0.72 -35.19
CA GLY A 372 -14.81 -2.06 -34.92
C GLY A 372 -13.33 -2.13 -34.56
N GLY A 373 -12.46 -1.35 -35.21
CA GLY A 373 -11.01 -1.35 -34.92
C GLY A 373 -10.68 -1.00 -33.47
N TYR A 374 -11.37 0.00 -32.90
CA TYR A 374 -11.22 0.35 -31.49
C TYR A 374 -11.85 -0.70 -30.56
N GLY A 375 -12.89 -1.39 -31.01
CA GLY A 375 -13.46 -2.55 -30.30
C GLY A 375 -12.45 -3.70 -30.17
N VAL A 376 -11.69 -4.00 -31.23
CA VAL A 376 -10.62 -5.02 -31.22
C VAL A 376 -9.51 -4.63 -30.25
N ILE A 377 -9.01 -3.38 -30.32
CA ILE A 377 -7.96 -2.89 -29.40
C ILE A 377 -8.44 -2.99 -27.95
N CYS A 378 -9.69 -2.62 -27.67
CA CYS A 378 -10.26 -2.73 -26.33
C CYS A 378 -10.33 -4.19 -25.85
N ALA A 379 -10.75 -5.12 -26.71
CA ALA A 379 -10.77 -6.54 -26.40
C ALA A 379 -9.37 -7.09 -26.09
N ASP A 380 -8.34 -6.69 -26.86
CA ASP A 380 -6.95 -7.09 -26.60
C ASP A 380 -6.49 -6.65 -25.21
N TYR A 381 -6.76 -5.39 -24.82
CA TYR A 381 -6.43 -4.91 -23.47
C TYR A 381 -7.20 -5.63 -22.36
N ILE A 382 -8.45 -6.01 -22.60
CA ILE A 382 -9.28 -6.75 -21.64
C ILE A 382 -8.72 -8.17 -21.43
N GLU A 383 -8.45 -8.90 -22.51
CA GLU A 383 -7.98 -10.29 -22.48
C GLU A 383 -6.49 -10.43 -22.15
N THR A 384 -5.71 -9.34 -22.21
CA THR A 384 -4.28 -9.37 -21.86
C THR A 384 -4.11 -9.84 -20.41
N PRO A 385 -3.36 -10.95 -20.18
CA PRO A 385 -3.18 -11.50 -18.85
C PRO A 385 -2.56 -10.49 -17.90
N HIS A 386 -3.28 -10.18 -16.81
CA HIS A 386 -2.76 -9.38 -15.73
C HIS A 386 -2.41 -10.27 -14.53
N PRO A 387 -1.24 -10.10 -13.89
CA PRO A 387 -0.80 -10.99 -12.80
C PRO A 387 -1.77 -11.09 -11.62
N ARG A 388 -2.54 -10.02 -11.37
CA ARG A 388 -3.37 -9.89 -10.16
C ARG A 388 -4.86 -10.10 -10.41
N THR A 389 -5.35 -9.66 -11.57
CA THR A 389 -6.77 -9.38 -11.77
C THR A 389 -7.13 -9.66 -13.22
N PRO A 390 -7.54 -10.89 -13.54
CA PRO A 390 -7.94 -11.21 -14.89
C PRO A 390 -9.25 -10.47 -15.20
N LEU A 391 -9.29 -9.83 -16.35
CA LEU A 391 -10.53 -9.37 -16.98
C LEU A 391 -10.79 -10.31 -18.16
N VAL A 392 -12.06 -10.47 -18.53
CA VAL A 392 -12.45 -11.33 -19.64
C VAL A 392 -13.57 -10.68 -20.43
N MET A 393 -13.61 -10.94 -21.74
CA MET A 393 -14.73 -10.53 -22.56
C MET A 393 -15.99 -11.29 -22.16
N ALA A 394 -17.07 -10.55 -21.92
CA ALA A 394 -18.38 -11.13 -21.66
C ALA A 394 -18.88 -11.88 -22.89
N ARG A 395 -19.53 -13.03 -22.68
CA ARG A 395 -20.31 -13.70 -23.71
C ARG A 395 -21.76 -13.25 -23.58
N LEU A 396 -22.26 -12.51 -24.57
CA LEU A 396 -23.65 -12.06 -24.60
C LEU A 396 -24.59 -13.24 -24.82
N LEU A 397 -25.78 -13.15 -24.23
CA LEU A 397 -26.84 -14.12 -24.47
C LEU A 397 -27.45 -13.93 -25.87
N PRO A 398 -27.90 -15.01 -26.54
CA PRO A 398 -28.54 -14.91 -27.85
C PRO A 398 -29.72 -13.92 -27.88
N GLU A 399 -30.48 -13.82 -26.79
CA GLU A 399 -31.60 -12.88 -26.65
C GLU A 399 -31.13 -11.43 -26.64
N THR A 400 -29.99 -11.15 -25.99
CA THR A 400 -29.37 -9.82 -25.99
C THR A 400 -28.89 -9.44 -27.40
N GLU A 401 -28.21 -10.36 -28.08
CA GLU A 401 -27.77 -10.13 -29.47
C GLU A 401 -28.96 -9.88 -30.40
N HIS A 402 -30.08 -10.58 -30.20
CA HIS A 402 -31.31 -10.36 -30.95
C HIS A 402 -31.92 -8.97 -30.69
N ARG A 403 -31.97 -8.53 -29.43
CA ARG A 403 -32.43 -7.17 -29.09
C ARG A 403 -31.55 -6.10 -29.75
N ILE A 404 -30.23 -6.24 -29.67
CA ILE A 404 -29.29 -5.31 -30.32
C ILE A 404 -29.54 -5.28 -31.83
N ARG A 405 -29.69 -6.43 -32.47
CA ARG A 405 -29.96 -6.52 -33.92
C ARG A 405 -31.25 -5.81 -34.32
N SER A 406 -32.28 -5.82 -33.47
CA SER A 406 -33.57 -5.19 -33.76
C SER A 406 -33.55 -3.65 -33.73
N VAL A 407 -32.53 -3.05 -33.08
CA VAL A 407 -32.41 -1.60 -32.88
C VAL A 407 -31.20 -0.98 -33.59
N THR A 408 -30.39 -1.80 -34.28
CA THR A 408 -29.17 -1.37 -34.98
C THR A 408 -29.27 -1.66 -36.48
N LEU A 409 -28.24 -1.26 -37.22
CA LEU A 409 -28.18 -1.47 -38.67
C LEU A 409 -28.00 -2.97 -38.99
N PRO A 410 -28.55 -3.47 -40.12
CA PRO A 410 -28.50 -4.91 -40.44
C PRO A 410 -27.10 -5.53 -40.51
N PHE A 411 -26.09 -4.72 -40.79
CA PHE A 411 -24.68 -5.10 -40.92
C PHE A 411 -23.84 -4.81 -39.66
N ALA A 412 -24.46 -4.36 -38.56
CA ALA A 412 -23.80 -4.20 -37.27
C ALA A 412 -23.38 -5.57 -36.70
N SER A 413 -22.25 -5.62 -35.99
CA SER A 413 -21.86 -6.79 -35.21
C SER A 413 -22.57 -6.75 -33.86
N CYS A 414 -23.44 -7.73 -33.62
CA CYS A 414 -24.19 -7.85 -32.37
C CYS A 414 -23.49 -8.74 -31.32
N HIS A 415 -22.38 -9.39 -31.68
CA HIS A 415 -21.52 -10.13 -30.74
C HIS A 415 -20.62 -9.15 -29.98
N ASN A 416 -20.00 -9.56 -28.86
CA ASN A 416 -19.07 -8.71 -28.11
C ASN A 416 -17.65 -8.81 -28.71
N PRO A 417 -16.97 -7.69 -29.07
CA PRO A 417 -17.39 -6.29 -29.03
C PRO A 417 -18.56 -5.95 -29.97
N VAL A 418 -19.58 -5.27 -29.43
CA VAL A 418 -20.75 -4.82 -30.19
C VAL A 418 -20.34 -3.62 -31.04
N ASP A 419 -20.34 -3.80 -32.36
CA ASP A 419 -20.00 -2.77 -33.34
C ASP A 419 -21.25 -2.27 -34.06
N ILE A 420 -21.75 -1.10 -33.65
CA ILE A 420 -22.94 -0.46 -34.22
C ILE A 420 -22.62 0.38 -35.48
N THR A 421 -21.35 0.43 -35.89
CA THR A 421 -20.83 1.12 -37.08
C THR A 421 -20.92 2.65 -37.04
N ALA A 422 -20.14 3.30 -37.91
CA ALA A 422 -20.02 4.76 -37.98
C ALA A 422 -21.28 5.47 -38.54
N SER A 423 -22.32 4.73 -38.91
CA SER A 423 -23.62 5.28 -39.36
C SER A 423 -24.70 5.21 -38.28
N ALA A 424 -24.37 4.72 -37.07
CA ALA A 424 -25.32 4.69 -35.96
C ALA A 424 -25.71 6.10 -35.48
N SER A 425 -26.96 6.23 -35.04
CA SER A 425 -27.43 7.43 -34.34
C SER A 425 -27.23 7.31 -32.82
N GLY A 426 -27.31 8.44 -32.10
CA GLY A 426 -27.31 8.45 -30.63
C GLY A 426 -28.42 7.57 -30.03
N GLN A 427 -29.58 7.51 -30.67
CA GLN A 427 -30.68 6.62 -30.26
C GLN A 427 -30.32 5.13 -30.39
N MET A 428 -29.72 4.73 -31.51
CA MET A 428 -29.24 3.34 -31.71
C MET A 428 -28.20 2.97 -30.64
N TYR A 429 -27.29 3.91 -30.32
CA TYR A 429 -26.30 3.73 -29.26
C TYR A 429 -26.97 3.48 -27.90
N GLY A 430 -27.91 4.33 -27.52
CA GLY A 430 -28.64 4.21 -26.25
C GLY A 430 -29.42 2.89 -26.13
N GLN A 431 -30.10 2.47 -27.20
CA GLN A 431 -30.88 1.22 -27.21
C GLN A 431 -29.98 -0.02 -27.17
N ALA A 432 -28.85 -0.02 -27.88
CA ALA A 432 -27.87 -1.10 -27.80
C ALA A 432 -27.23 -1.18 -26.41
N MET A 433 -26.87 -0.02 -25.83
CA MET A 433 -26.35 0.09 -24.47
C MET A 433 -27.31 -0.51 -23.43
N GLU A 434 -28.60 -0.16 -23.52
CA GLU A 434 -29.64 -0.71 -22.64
C GLU A 434 -29.72 -2.24 -22.72
N ALA A 435 -29.75 -2.79 -23.95
CA ALA A 435 -29.82 -4.23 -24.16
C ALA A 435 -28.63 -4.98 -23.54
N ILE A 436 -27.42 -4.41 -23.62
CA ILE A 436 -26.19 -4.96 -23.02
C ILE A 436 -26.24 -4.86 -21.49
N LEU A 437 -26.67 -3.72 -20.94
CA LEU A 437 -26.76 -3.52 -19.50
C LEU A 437 -27.78 -4.46 -18.84
N GLN A 438 -28.81 -4.90 -19.56
CA GLN A 438 -29.78 -5.88 -19.10
C GLN A 438 -29.26 -7.34 -19.15
N ASP A 439 -28.13 -7.62 -19.80
CA ASP A 439 -27.60 -8.98 -19.94
C ASP A 439 -26.93 -9.48 -18.64
N PRO A 440 -27.39 -10.56 -17.98
CA PRO A 440 -26.79 -11.07 -16.74
C PRO A 440 -25.36 -11.62 -16.92
N GLY A 441 -24.94 -11.85 -18.17
CA GLY A 441 -23.59 -12.23 -18.59
C GLY A 441 -22.55 -11.11 -18.49
N VAL A 442 -23.00 -9.86 -18.31
CA VAL A 442 -22.16 -8.65 -18.32
C VAL A 442 -22.03 -8.06 -16.92
N ASP A 443 -20.80 -7.86 -16.44
CA ASP A 443 -20.53 -7.24 -15.13
C ASP A 443 -20.10 -5.77 -15.27
N ILE A 444 -19.43 -5.40 -16.37
CA ILE A 444 -18.94 -4.05 -16.69
C ILE A 444 -19.24 -3.74 -18.15
N LEU A 445 -19.60 -2.50 -18.47
CA LEU A 445 -19.71 -2.01 -19.85
C LEU A 445 -18.66 -0.93 -20.13
N ILE A 446 -17.87 -1.10 -21.19
CA ILE A 446 -17.01 -0.07 -21.75
C ILE A 446 -17.67 0.49 -23.01
N CYS A 447 -17.95 1.79 -23.02
CA CYS A 447 -18.54 2.53 -24.13
C CYS A 447 -17.45 3.31 -24.85
N LEU A 448 -17.19 2.98 -26.13
CA LEU A 448 -16.30 3.76 -26.99
C LEU A 448 -17.14 4.83 -27.68
N VAL A 449 -16.80 6.10 -27.50
CA VAL A 449 -17.59 7.24 -27.95
C VAL A 449 -16.76 8.14 -28.85
N PHE A 450 -17.29 8.44 -30.04
CA PHE A 450 -16.69 9.33 -31.03
C PHE A 450 -17.74 10.30 -31.56
N TRP A 451 -17.35 11.56 -31.76
CA TRP A 451 -18.18 12.63 -32.35
C TRP A 451 -17.91 12.87 -33.84
N SER A 452 -17.19 11.95 -34.50
CA SER A 452 -17.00 11.99 -35.96
C SER A 452 -18.19 11.43 -36.77
N PRO A 453 -18.96 10.43 -36.30
CA PRO A 453 -20.16 9.97 -37.00
C PRO A 453 -21.22 11.07 -37.13
N PRO A 454 -21.83 11.29 -38.31
CA PRO A 454 -22.81 12.36 -38.51
C PRO A 454 -24.09 12.23 -37.68
N GLY A 455 -24.46 11.00 -37.27
CA GLY A 455 -25.65 10.73 -36.45
C GLY A 455 -25.43 10.85 -34.95
N ILE A 456 -24.23 11.25 -34.51
CA ILE A 456 -23.86 11.41 -33.10
C ILE A 456 -23.73 12.90 -32.80
N GLU A 457 -24.65 13.41 -31.98
CA GLU A 457 -24.67 14.79 -31.52
C GLU A 457 -24.32 14.88 -30.02
N ASP A 458 -24.30 16.10 -29.46
CA ASP A 458 -23.98 16.31 -28.05
C ASP A 458 -25.03 15.73 -27.09
N ASP A 459 -26.23 15.41 -27.57
CA ASP A 459 -27.31 14.75 -26.80
C ASP A 459 -26.92 13.33 -26.32
N LEU A 460 -25.94 12.68 -26.98
CA LEU A 460 -25.39 11.40 -26.55
C LEU A 460 -24.84 11.45 -25.10
N LEU A 461 -24.33 12.61 -24.66
CA LEU A 461 -23.90 12.82 -23.27
C LEU A 461 -25.03 12.51 -22.28
N ASP A 462 -26.23 13.01 -22.58
CA ASP A 462 -27.40 12.84 -21.71
C ASP A 462 -28.01 11.44 -21.84
N ILE A 463 -27.99 10.85 -23.04
CA ILE A 463 -28.43 9.47 -23.29
C ILE A 463 -27.60 8.49 -22.45
N ILE A 464 -26.26 8.57 -22.52
CA ILE A 464 -25.38 7.69 -21.75
C ILE A 464 -25.57 7.93 -20.26
N ALA A 465 -25.62 9.20 -19.83
CA ALA A 465 -25.82 9.53 -18.42
C ALA A 465 -27.15 9.02 -17.85
N GLN A 466 -28.23 9.02 -18.65
CA GLN A 466 -29.51 8.46 -18.24
C GLN A 466 -29.41 6.94 -18.00
N GLN A 467 -28.77 6.21 -18.90
CA GLN A 467 -28.57 4.77 -18.75
C GLN A 467 -27.70 4.44 -17.53
N VAL A 468 -26.64 5.22 -17.29
CA VAL A 468 -25.78 5.08 -16.09
C VAL A 468 -26.57 5.26 -14.80
N ARG A 469 -27.53 6.20 -14.75
CA ARG A 469 -28.40 6.40 -13.57
C ARG A 469 -29.37 5.24 -13.31
N GLN A 470 -29.63 4.38 -14.30
CA GLN A 470 -30.63 3.31 -14.22
C GLN A 470 -30.01 1.92 -13.99
N THR A 471 -28.68 1.81 -13.95
CA THR A 471 -27.97 0.53 -13.81
C THR A 471 -27.14 0.46 -12.54
N GLU A 472 -27.00 -0.75 -11.99
CA GLU A 472 -26.06 -1.04 -10.91
C GLU A 472 -24.67 -1.47 -11.44
N LYS A 473 -24.54 -1.66 -12.76
CA LYS A 473 -23.29 -2.09 -13.38
C LYS A 473 -22.41 -0.87 -13.67
N PRO A 474 -21.10 -0.91 -13.40
CA PRO A 474 -20.21 0.17 -13.80
C PRO A 474 -20.17 0.32 -15.32
N VAL A 475 -20.29 1.56 -15.75
CA VAL A 475 -20.10 1.99 -17.14
C VAL A 475 -18.91 2.94 -17.20
N LEU A 476 -17.95 2.64 -18.06
CA LEU A 476 -16.79 3.48 -18.31
C LEU A 476 -16.79 3.92 -19.76
N VAL A 477 -16.39 5.17 -20.01
CA VAL A 477 -16.32 5.73 -21.36
C VAL A 477 -14.87 5.89 -21.80
N PHE A 478 -14.58 5.47 -23.02
CA PHE A 478 -13.41 5.93 -23.75
C PHE A 478 -13.84 6.99 -24.76
N THR A 479 -13.15 8.12 -24.80
CA THR A 479 -13.29 9.07 -25.91
C THR A 479 -12.04 9.90 -26.14
N THR A 480 -11.72 10.11 -27.42
CA THR A 480 -10.70 11.04 -27.89
C THR A 480 -11.23 11.76 -29.12
N TYR A 481 -11.28 13.09 -29.08
CA TYR A 481 -11.83 13.91 -30.16
C TYR A 481 -11.06 15.22 -30.31
N GLY A 482 -9.79 15.09 -30.69
CA GLY A 482 -8.88 16.22 -30.92
C GLY A 482 -8.85 17.19 -29.73
N PRO A 483 -8.95 18.51 -29.96
CA PRO A 483 -8.86 19.53 -28.91
C PRO A 483 -10.07 19.55 -27.95
N PHE A 484 -11.14 18.81 -28.24
CA PHE A 484 -12.36 18.80 -27.43
C PHE A 484 -12.43 17.65 -26.42
N THR A 485 -11.42 16.77 -26.41
CA THR A 485 -11.38 15.57 -25.56
C THR A 485 -11.65 15.91 -24.08
N ASP A 486 -10.89 16.85 -23.51
CA ASP A 486 -11.02 17.21 -22.09
C ASP A 486 -12.39 17.80 -21.77
N ARG A 487 -12.93 18.62 -22.69
CA ARG A 487 -14.28 19.19 -22.57
C ARG A 487 -15.33 18.08 -22.44
N TYR A 488 -15.31 17.09 -23.34
CA TYR A 488 -16.30 16.01 -23.31
C TYR A 488 -16.13 15.11 -22.09
N LEU A 489 -14.90 14.82 -21.67
CA LEU A 489 -14.63 14.06 -20.45
C LEU A 489 -15.13 14.81 -19.19
N LEU A 490 -14.97 16.12 -19.13
CA LEU A 490 -15.51 16.94 -18.05
C LEU A 490 -17.05 16.98 -18.08
N GLU A 491 -17.68 17.07 -19.25
CA GLU A 491 -19.13 17.06 -19.39
C GLU A 491 -19.76 15.72 -19.00
N PHE A 492 -19.09 14.59 -19.32
CA PHE A 492 -19.46 13.28 -18.77
C PHE A 492 -19.32 13.24 -17.24
N TRP A 493 -18.19 13.75 -16.71
CA TRP A 493 -17.95 13.77 -15.27
C TRP A 493 -19.04 14.51 -14.50
N LYS A 494 -19.45 15.70 -14.99
CA LYS A 494 -20.55 16.50 -14.42
C LYS A 494 -21.88 15.74 -14.41
N ARG A 495 -22.11 14.86 -15.40
CA ARG A 495 -23.32 14.03 -15.52
C ARG A 495 -23.25 12.70 -14.77
N GLY A 496 -22.15 12.43 -14.08
CA GLY A 496 -21.95 11.20 -13.30
C GLY A 496 -21.31 10.04 -14.08
N VAL A 497 -20.83 10.28 -15.29
CA VAL A 497 -20.18 9.26 -16.13
C VAL A 497 -18.67 9.44 -16.07
N VAL A 498 -17.93 8.36 -15.83
CA VAL A 498 -16.47 8.38 -15.77
C VAL A 498 -15.91 8.00 -17.14
N GLY A 499 -15.06 8.87 -17.69
CA GLY A 499 -14.39 8.60 -18.96
C GLY A 499 -12.89 8.90 -18.97
N TYR A 500 -12.22 8.34 -19.98
CA TYR A 500 -10.77 8.46 -20.21
C TYR A 500 -10.45 8.65 -21.69
N SER A 501 -9.29 9.24 -21.97
CA SER A 501 -8.77 9.49 -23.33
C SER A 501 -7.89 8.37 -23.89
N SER A 502 -7.79 7.24 -23.17
CA SER A 502 -7.05 6.04 -23.59
C SER A 502 -7.84 4.79 -23.25
N ILE A 503 -7.84 3.84 -24.19
CA ILE A 503 -8.48 2.53 -23.99
C ILE A 503 -7.80 1.76 -22.87
N GLU A 504 -6.46 1.78 -22.83
CA GLU A 504 -5.69 1.14 -21.76
C GLU A 504 -6.10 1.67 -20.38
N ARG A 505 -6.21 3.00 -20.26
CA ARG A 505 -6.65 3.68 -19.02
C ARG A 505 -8.07 3.27 -18.63
N THR A 506 -8.96 3.17 -19.61
CA THR A 506 -10.35 2.74 -19.40
C THR A 506 -10.43 1.31 -18.88
N VAL A 507 -9.67 0.39 -19.48
CA VAL A 507 -9.60 -1.02 -19.03
C VAL A 507 -8.92 -1.13 -17.67
N ARG A 508 -7.88 -0.33 -17.41
CA ARG A 508 -7.20 -0.25 -16.11
C ARG A 508 -8.14 0.26 -15.00
N ALA A 509 -8.98 1.25 -15.29
CA ALA A 509 -10.01 1.70 -14.37
C ALA A 509 -11.02 0.60 -14.03
N ALA A 510 -11.47 -0.17 -15.03
CA ALA A 510 -12.32 -1.35 -14.80
C ALA A 510 -11.64 -2.36 -13.86
N ARG A 511 -10.33 -2.56 -14.03
CA ARG A 511 -9.53 -3.44 -13.18
C ARG A 511 -9.51 -3.01 -11.71
N PHE A 512 -9.36 -1.72 -11.42
CA PHE A 512 -9.41 -1.22 -10.03
C PHE A 512 -10.76 -1.48 -9.36
N LEU A 513 -11.86 -1.40 -10.12
CA LEU A 513 -13.19 -1.74 -9.60
C LEU A 513 -13.32 -3.23 -9.26
N VAL A 514 -12.78 -4.12 -10.10
CA VAL A 514 -12.73 -5.56 -9.83
C VAL A 514 -11.82 -5.88 -8.65
N GLU A 515 -10.65 -5.26 -8.56
CA GLU A 515 -9.72 -5.42 -7.43
C GLU A 515 -10.39 -5.00 -6.11
N ARG A 516 -11.10 -3.87 -6.13
CA ARG A 516 -11.87 -3.41 -4.96
C ARG A 516 -12.96 -4.41 -4.57
N ARG A 517 -13.65 -4.99 -5.54
CA ARG A 517 -14.68 -6.02 -5.29
C ARG A 517 -14.09 -7.27 -4.63
N MET A 518 -12.99 -7.80 -5.18
CA MET A 518 -12.28 -8.98 -4.66
C MET A 518 -11.76 -8.74 -3.24
N GLN A 519 -11.27 -7.53 -2.99
CA GLN A 519 -10.78 -7.11 -1.69
C GLN A 519 -11.86 -7.15 -0.60
N ILE A 520 -13.05 -6.61 -0.89
CA ILE A 520 -14.19 -6.63 0.05
C ILE A 520 -14.61 -8.08 0.33
N GLU A 521 -14.66 -8.90 -0.71
CA GLU A 521 -14.96 -10.33 -0.65
C GLU A 521 -14.02 -11.07 0.29
N ARG A 522 -12.71 -10.85 0.13
CA ARG A 522 -11.68 -11.42 1.00
C ARG A 522 -11.90 -11.02 2.46
N PHE A 523 -12.15 -9.74 2.73
CA PHE A 523 -12.37 -9.30 4.11
C PHE A 523 -13.65 -9.86 4.74
N ALA A 524 -14.68 -10.15 3.93
CA ALA A 524 -15.87 -10.83 4.40
C ALA A 524 -15.55 -12.29 4.80
N THR A 525 -14.82 -13.03 3.96
CA THR A 525 -14.40 -14.41 4.26
C THR A 525 -13.47 -14.48 5.48
N ASP A 526 -12.48 -13.59 5.58
CA ASP A 526 -11.54 -13.52 6.72
C ASP A 526 -12.24 -13.17 8.05
N SER A 527 -13.42 -12.54 8.01
CA SER A 527 -14.18 -12.23 9.22
C SER A 527 -14.90 -13.47 9.81
N GLU A 528 -15.19 -14.47 8.99
CA GLU A 528 -15.72 -15.78 9.39
C GLU A 528 -14.59 -16.72 9.84
N GLU A 529 -13.40 -16.60 9.23
CA GLU A 529 -12.18 -17.35 9.56
C GLU A 529 -11.11 -16.46 10.22
N ALA A 530 -11.42 -15.86 11.38
CA ALA A 530 -10.48 -15.14 12.25
C ALA A 530 -9.50 -14.18 11.54
N THR A 531 -9.97 -12.93 11.33
CA THR A 531 -9.19 -11.73 10.93
C THR A 531 -7.66 -11.85 11.10
N PRO A 532 -6.86 -11.48 10.09
CA PRO A 532 -5.43 -11.21 10.27
C PRO A 532 -5.28 -10.01 11.20
N SER A 533 -5.31 -10.26 12.49
CA SER A 533 -4.82 -9.35 13.50
C SER A 533 -3.36 -9.71 13.71
N PHE A 534 -2.46 -8.72 13.72
CA PHE A 534 -1.30 -8.85 14.59
C PHE A 534 -1.81 -9.36 15.93
N PRO A 535 -1.12 -10.34 16.55
CA PRO A 535 -1.44 -10.64 17.92
C PRO A 535 -1.29 -9.32 18.69
N SER A 536 -2.43 -8.71 19.04
CA SER A 536 -2.49 -7.77 20.14
C SER A 536 -1.70 -8.42 21.27
N SER A 537 -1.08 -7.60 22.11
CA SER A 537 -0.20 -7.97 23.24
C SER A 537 -0.72 -9.07 24.19
N LYS A 538 -1.88 -9.66 23.90
CA LYS A 538 -2.60 -10.76 24.53
C LYS A 538 -2.33 -12.18 23.96
N LYS A 539 -1.87 -12.42 22.72
CA LYS A 539 -1.43 -13.78 22.27
C LYS A 539 0.06 -14.04 22.59
N LYS A 540 0.43 -13.93 23.87
CA LYS A 540 1.83 -14.08 24.35
C LYS A 540 2.36 -15.52 24.30
N THR A 541 1.51 -16.54 24.29
CA THR A 541 1.95 -17.91 24.64
C THR A 541 2.75 -18.62 23.53
N VAL A 542 2.31 -18.60 22.26
CA VAL A 542 3.02 -19.29 21.15
C VAL A 542 4.26 -18.51 20.67
N ARG A 543 4.17 -17.17 20.61
CA ARG A 543 5.33 -16.32 20.29
C ARG A 543 6.42 -16.47 21.36
N SER A 544 6.06 -16.63 22.64
CA SER A 544 7.04 -16.85 23.71
C SER A 544 7.80 -18.17 23.60
N SER A 545 7.18 -19.25 23.11
CA SER A 545 7.86 -20.54 22.95
C SER A 545 8.80 -20.57 21.75
N LEU A 546 8.37 -20.08 20.58
CA LEU A 546 9.24 -20.01 19.39
C LEU A 546 10.38 -19.01 19.57
N HIS A 547 10.09 -17.84 20.15
CA HIS A 547 11.10 -16.86 20.50
C HIS A 547 12.13 -17.44 21.50
N ARG A 548 11.67 -18.19 22.52
CA ARG A 548 12.58 -18.90 23.44
C ARG A 548 13.43 -19.95 22.73
N VAL A 549 12.83 -20.76 21.84
CA VAL A 549 13.55 -21.76 21.03
C VAL A 549 14.63 -21.08 20.18
N PHE A 550 14.28 -19.98 19.51
CA PHE A 550 15.22 -19.22 18.69
C PHE A 550 16.36 -18.60 19.51
N HIS A 551 16.05 -17.95 20.63
CA HIS A 551 17.08 -17.41 21.53
C HIS A 551 17.98 -18.49 22.14
N GLN A 552 17.42 -19.66 22.44
CA GLN A 552 18.20 -20.78 22.92
C GLN A 552 19.11 -21.32 21.82
N TRP A 553 18.61 -21.44 20.59
CA TRP A 553 19.41 -21.79 19.41
C TRP A 553 20.56 -20.80 19.17
N LEU A 554 20.31 -19.49 19.25
CA LEU A 554 21.35 -18.45 19.14
C LEU A 554 22.48 -18.64 20.16
N ARG A 555 22.15 -19.06 21.39
CA ARG A 555 23.14 -19.34 22.45
C ARG A 555 23.91 -20.63 22.24
N CYS A 556 23.38 -21.55 21.43
CA CYS A 556 23.99 -22.84 21.12
C CYS A 556 24.85 -22.80 19.84
N LEU A 557 24.89 -21.68 19.11
CA LEU A 557 25.73 -21.52 17.93
C LEU A 557 27.21 -21.72 18.28
N ARG A 558 27.95 -22.52 17.50
CA ARG A 558 29.39 -22.69 17.74
C ARG A 558 30.17 -21.41 17.52
N LYS A 559 29.83 -20.65 16.48
CA LYS A 559 30.40 -19.33 16.20
C LYS A 559 29.32 -18.28 16.44
N PRO A 560 29.41 -17.46 17.51
CA PRO A 560 28.44 -16.41 17.78
C PRO A 560 28.28 -15.50 16.55
N GLY A 561 27.03 -15.28 16.14
CA GLY A 561 26.74 -14.40 15.01
C GLY A 561 26.81 -15.06 13.62
N LYS A 562 27.31 -16.31 13.49
CA LYS A 562 27.58 -16.95 12.20
C LYS A 562 27.06 -18.41 12.16
N PRO A 563 25.74 -18.62 12.05
CA PRO A 563 25.16 -19.97 11.96
C PRO A 563 25.58 -20.66 10.67
N ASP A 564 25.84 -21.97 10.74
CA ASP A 564 26.05 -22.81 9.55
C ASP A 564 24.78 -23.60 9.15
N GLU A 565 24.79 -24.22 7.95
CA GLU A 565 23.59 -24.91 7.41
C GLU A 565 23.09 -26.01 8.34
N TYR A 566 23.99 -26.78 8.97
CA TYR A 566 23.60 -27.84 9.90
C TYR A 566 22.88 -27.26 11.14
N GLU A 567 23.42 -26.18 11.71
CA GLU A 567 22.80 -25.50 12.85
C GLU A 567 21.43 -24.92 12.50
N VAL A 568 21.27 -24.37 11.29
CA VAL A 568 19.98 -23.89 10.78
C VAL A 568 19.00 -25.04 10.59
N LYS A 569 19.41 -26.17 10.02
CA LYS A 569 18.56 -27.35 9.84
C LYS A 569 18.09 -27.95 11.16
N GLU A 570 18.93 -27.92 12.20
CA GLU A 570 18.51 -28.33 13.55
C GLU A 570 17.45 -27.39 14.14
N LEU A 571 17.52 -26.08 13.88
CA LEU A 571 16.44 -25.14 14.24
C LEU A 571 15.14 -25.48 13.49
N LEU A 572 15.22 -25.68 12.16
CA LEU A 572 14.06 -26.01 11.33
C LEU A 572 13.38 -27.31 11.81
N LYS A 573 14.17 -28.36 12.05
CA LYS A 573 13.70 -29.63 12.61
C LYS A 573 13.06 -29.44 13.99
N GLY A 574 13.69 -28.63 14.84
CA GLY A 574 13.19 -28.30 16.18
C GLY A 574 11.85 -27.57 16.20
N VAL A 575 11.50 -26.87 15.11
CA VAL A 575 10.18 -26.24 14.93
C VAL A 575 9.22 -27.08 14.08
N GLY A 576 9.61 -28.27 13.64
CA GLY A 576 8.77 -29.20 12.88
C GLY A 576 8.78 -28.99 11.36
N ILE A 577 9.78 -28.29 10.82
CA ILE A 577 10.02 -28.19 9.37
C ILE A 577 10.96 -29.33 8.97
N ALA A 578 10.56 -30.13 7.98
CA ALA A 578 11.32 -31.30 7.57
C ALA A 578 12.57 -30.92 6.77
N VAL A 579 13.68 -31.58 7.12
CA VAL A 579 15.00 -31.46 6.48
C VAL A 579 15.55 -32.88 6.29
N PRO A 580 16.48 -33.11 5.34
CA PRO A 580 17.16 -34.39 5.20
C PRO A 580 17.81 -34.83 6.52
N GLN A 581 17.84 -36.14 6.78
CA GLN A 581 18.63 -36.66 7.88
C GLN A 581 20.11 -36.50 7.52
N GLY A 582 20.90 -35.90 8.41
CA GLY A 582 22.30 -35.64 8.13
C GLY A 582 23.17 -35.52 9.36
N ILE A 583 24.48 -35.56 9.14
CA ILE A 583 25.52 -35.39 10.14
C ILE A 583 26.53 -34.32 9.67
N ARG A 584 27.06 -33.55 10.61
CA ARG A 584 28.19 -32.63 10.36
C ARG A 584 29.50 -33.32 10.75
N LEU A 585 30.42 -33.48 9.81
CA LEU A 585 31.76 -34.00 10.05
C LEU A 585 32.72 -32.87 10.43
N GLU A 586 33.40 -33.02 11.56
CA GLU A 586 34.33 -32.04 12.12
C GLU A 586 35.72 -32.11 11.45
N VAL A 587 36.47 -31.00 11.46
CA VAL A 587 37.90 -30.97 11.11
C VAL A 587 38.69 -31.65 12.24
N GLU A 588 39.73 -32.43 11.92
CA GLU A 588 40.47 -33.26 12.90
C GLU A 588 41.05 -32.46 14.08
N GLU A 589 41.36 -31.17 13.92
CA GLU A 589 41.84 -30.31 15.01
C GLU A 589 40.76 -29.88 16.02
N GLU A 590 39.46 -29.91 15.67
CA GLU A 590 38.37 -29.42 16.53
C GLU A 590 37.61 -30.52 17.29
N ALA A 591 37.85 -31.79 16.99
CA ALA A 591 37.24 -32.96 17.66
C ALA A 591 37.59 -33.09 19.16
N LEU A 592 38.46 -32.21 19.67
CA LEU A 592 38.94 -32.15 21.07
C LEU A 592 38.16 -31.18 21.97
N ARG A 593 37.21 -30.39 21.46
CA ARG A 593 36.35 -29.50 22.29
C ARG A 593 35.04 -30.21 22.72
N PRO A 594 34.57 -30.06 23.98
CA PRO A 594 33.34 -30.69 24.43
C PRO A 594 32.11 -30.17 23.65
N SER A 595 31.23 -31.09 23.25
CA SER A 595 29.99 -30.78 22.53
C SER A 595 29.04 -29.95 23.41
N VAL A 596 28.61 -28.78 22.91
CA VAL A 596 27.52 -28.01 23.52
C VAL A 596 26.23 -28.82 23.35
N SER A 597 25.48 -29.03 24.44
CA SER A 597 24.23 -29.80 24.42
C SER A 597 23.19 -29.13 23.51
N SER A 598 22.65 -29.90 22.55
CA SER A 598 21.53 -29.44 21.72
C SER A 598 20.34 -29.06 22.60
N PRO A 599 19.63 -27.95 22.30
CA PRO A 599 18.44 -27.53 23.03
C PRO A 599 17.23 -28.44 22.77
N PHE A 600 17.32 -29.35 21.79
CA PHE A 600 16.27 -30.29 21.43
C PHE A 600 16.61 -31.70 21.93
N PRO A 601 15.62 -32.50 22.37
CA PRO A 601 15.87 -33.86 22.84
C PRO A 601 16.39 -34.74 21.70
N SER A 602 17.69 -35.04 21.68
CA SER A 602 18.28 -36.06 20.81
C SER A 602 18.12 -37.45 21.43
N THR A 603 17.72 -38.44 20.64
CA THR A 603 17.86 -39.87 20.96
C THR A 603 19.32 -40.19 21.32
N ARG A 604 19.55 -40.60 22.57
CA ARG A 604 20.87 -41.00 23.09
C ARG A 604 21.46 -42.16 22.27
N GLN A 605 22.52 -41.91 21.50
CA GLN A 605 23.45 -42.97 21.07
C GLN A 605 24.67 -42.99 22.00
N LYS A 606 24.87 -44.15 22.67
CA LYS A 606 26.00 -44.42 23.55
C LYS A 606 27.31 -44.47 22.73
N ARG A 607 28.30 -43.65 23.09
CA ARG A 607 29.68 -43.78 22.59
C ARG A 607 30.39 -44.94 23.29
N GLY A 608 30.53 -46.07 22.62
CA GLY A 608 31.47 -47.14 22.99
C GLY A 608 32.85 -46.86 22.38
N ARG A 609 33.90 -46.75 23.20
CA ARG A 609 35.29 -46.63 22.72
C ARG A 609 35.79 -48.00 22.25
N ARG A 610 35.95 -48.20 20.93
CA ARG A 610 36.88 -49.16 20.33
C ARG A 610 37.52 -48.51 19.09
N ARG A 611 38.84 -48.61 18.97
CA ARG A 611 39.60 -48.21 17.76
C ARG A 611 39.28 -49.21 16.63
N PRO A 612 38.93 -48.77 15.40
CA PRO A 612 38.92 -49.66 14.25
C PRO A 612 40.27 -49.66 13.52
N ALA A 613 40.56 -50.77 12.85
CA ALA A 613 41.69 -50.98 11.95
C ALA A 613 41.48 -50.26 10.60
N GLU A 614 42.58 -50.00 9.91
CA GLU A 614 42.62 -49.36 8.58
C GLU A 614 41.75 -50.11 7.56
N GLY A 615 40.89 -49.39 6.83
CA GLY A 615 40.07 -49.91 5.73
C GLY A 615 38.57 -50.08 6.00
N GLN A 616 38.07 -49.83 7.22
CA GLN A 616 36.63 -49.77 7.50
C GLN A 616 36.11 -48.33 7.48
N VAL A 617 35.14 -48.07 6.59
CA VAL A 617 34.37 -46.82 6.54
C VAL A 617 33.78 -46.57 7.94
N LYS A 618 34.08 -45.40 8.55
CA LYS A 618 33.39 -44.98 9.78
C LYS A 618 31.89 -45.05 9.48
N PRO A 619 31.06 -45.75 10.29
CA PRO A 619 29.64 -45.77 10.04
C PRO A 619 29.14 -44.32 10.06
N LEU A 620 28.54 -43.86 8.95
CA LEU A 620 27.96 -42.52 8.81
C LEU A 620 26.70 -42.38 9.67
N GLY A 621 26.79 -42.66 10.97
CA GLY A 621 25.71 -42.50 11.93
C GLY A 621 24.42 -43.28 11.64
N GLY A 622 24.42 -44.23 10.71
CA GLY A 622 23.21 -44.92 10.24
C GLY A 622 22.43 -44.20 9.13
N LEU A 623 23.07 -43.30 8.37
CA LEU A 623 22.50 -42.71 7.15
C LEU A 623 22.35 -43.76 6.04
N SER A 624 21.29 -43.63 5.25
CA SER A 624 21.04 -44.46 4.07
C SER A 624 21.69 -43.85 2.82
N PHE A 625 22.37 -44.69 2.03
CA PHE A 625 22.90 -44.30 0.71
C PHE A 625 21.80 -44.35 -0.38
N PRO A 626 21.88 -43.53 -1.44
CA PRO A 626 22.93 -42.54 -1.71
C PRO A 626 22.87 -41.32 -0.78
N VAL A 627 24.03 -40.72 -0.52
CA VAL A 627 24.15 -39.51 0.30
C VAL A 627 24.54 -38.30 -0.55
N VAL A 628 24.26 -37.12 -0.02
CA VAL A 628 24.70 -35.82 -0.53
C VAL A 628 25.78 -35.28 0.40
N VAL A 629 26.87 -34.79 -0.18
CA VAL A 629 27.98 -34.16 0.56
C VAL A 629 28.03 -32.68 0.21
N LYS A 630 28.02 -31.83 1.23
CA LYS A 630 28.07 -30.37 1.07
C LYS A 630 29.17 -29.77 1.93
N VAL A 631 29.88 -28.78 1.38
CA VAL A 631 30.75 -27.92 2.16
C VAL A 631 29.91 -27.01 3.06
N CYS A 632 30.25 -26.93 4.34
CA CYS A 632 29.51 -26.22 5.36
C CYS A 632 30.45 -25.31 6.15
N GLY A 633 30.15 -24.02 6.18
CA GLY A 633 30.90 -23.04 6.97
C GLY A 633 30.51 -21.61 6.62
N ALA A 634 30.69 -20.70 7.58
CA ALA A 634 30.24 -19.31 7.46
C ALA A 634 30.81 -18.53 6.25
N ASN A 635 31.94 -18.98 5.70
CA ASN A 635 32.59 -18.37 4.54
C ASN A 635 32.20 -19.03 3.20
N TYR A 636 31.46 -20.14 3.21
CA TYR A 636 31.15 -20.96 2.02
C TYR A 636 29.68 -20.85 1.64
N LEU A 637 29.23 -19.63 1.29
CA LEU A 637 27.82 -19.34 1.01
C LEU A 637 27.38 -19.74 -0.42
N HIS A 638 28.28 -19.70 -1.41
CA HIS A 638 28.01 -20.03 -2.83
C HIS A 638 28.51 -21.44 -3.19
N LYS A 639 27.95 -22.46 -2.54
CA LYS A 639 28.49 -23.83 -2.56
C LYS A 639 28.51 -24.44 -3.96
N THR A 640 27.43 -24.28 -4.73
CA THR A 640 27.30 -24.87 -6.07
C THR A 640 28.33 -24.31 -7.05
N GLU A 641 28.55 -23.00 -7.05
CA GLU A 641 29.55 -22.31 -7.89
C GLU A 641 30.98 -22.77 -7.60
N MET A 642 31.26 -23.12 -6.34
CA MET A 642 32.56 -23.66 -5.91
C MET A 642 32.68 -25.18 -6.07
N ALA A 643 31.69 -25.84 -6.67
CA ALA A 643 31.53 -27.31 -6.70
C ALA A 643 31.67 -27.95 -5.31
N GLY A 644 31.15 -27.28 -4.29
CA GLY A 644 31.06 -27.71 -2.91
C GLY A 644 29.82 -28.55 -2.59
N VAL A 645 29.15 -29.13 -3.59
CA VAL A 645 28.03 -30.06 -3.44
C VAL A 645 28.24 -31.26 -4.36
N ARG A 646 28.16 -32.48 -3.83
CA ARG A 646 28.16 -33.73 -4.60
C ARG A 646 26.91 -34.54 -4.26
N LEU A 647 26.08 -34.78 -5.27
CA LEU A 647 24.88 -35.61 -5.19
C LEU A 647 25.21 -37.08 -5.54
N GLY A 648 24.36 -38.01 -5.12
CA GLY A 648 24.38 -39.40 -5.60
C GLY A 648 25.53 -40.24 -5.08
N VAL A 649 26.24 -39.82 -4.03
CA VAL A 649 27.43 -40.52 -3.54
C VAL A 649 27.01 -41.88 -3.02
N GLN A 650 27.51 -42.94 -3.65
CA GLN A 650 27.26 -44.32 -3.23
C GLN A 650 28.20 -44.71 -2.08
N GLU A 651 27.86 -45.77 -1.36
CA GLU A 651 28.68 -46.28 -0.25
C GLU A 651 30.10 -46.63 -0.72
N SER A 652 30.23 -47.20 -1.92
CA SER A 652 31.51 -47.54 -2.54
C SER A 652 32.38 -46.32 -2.89
N GLU A 653 31.79 -45.13 -3.02
CA GLU A 653 32.47 -43.90 -3.44
C GLU A 653 32.82 -42.98 -2.26
N TRP A 654 32.21 -43.22 -1.09
CA TRP A 654 32.25 -42.33 0.07
C TRP A 654 33.66 -41.88 0.45
N VAL A 655 34.59 -42.83 0.63
CA VAL A 655 35.96 -42.53 1.10
C VAL A 655 36.69 -41.60 0.14
N LYS A 656 36.50 -41.80 -1.17
CA LYS A 656 37.11 -40.98 -2.20
C LYS A 656 36.54 -39.56 -2.19
N VAL A 657 35.21 -39.44 -2.11
CA VAL A 657 34.52 -38.14 -2.10
C VAL A 657 34.85 -37.35 -0.83
N GLU A 658 34.91 -38.00 0.34
CA GLU A 658 35.30 -37.35 1.59
C GLU A 658 36.73 -36.76 1.49
N GLN A 659 37.68 -37.54 1.00
CA GLN A 659 39.07 -37.09 0.82
C GLN A 659 39.17 -35.92 -0.18
N GLU A 660 38.45 -36.00 -1.30
CA GLU A 660 38.38 -34.94 -2.31
C GLU A 660 37.88 -33.63 -1.70
N PHE A 661 36.78 -33.68 -0.93
CA PHE A 661 36.21 -32.50 -0.27
C PHE A 661 37.13 -31.94 0.81
N ARG A 662 37.80 -32.78 1.59
CA ARG A 662 38.76 -32.33 2.61
C ARG A 662 40.00 -31.67 2.01
N GLN A 663 40.49 -32.18 0.88
CA GLN A 663 41.63 -31.56 0.19
C GLN A 663 41.24 -30.20 -0.42
N ARG A 664 40.04 -30.10 -0.98
CA ARG A 664 39.55 -28.88 -1.63
C ARG A 664 39.10 -27.81 -0.62
N PHE A 665 38.56 -28.22 0.52
CA PHE A 665 38.01 -27.34 1.56
C PHE A 665 38.57 -27.71 2.94
N PRO A 666 39.88 -27.53 3.19
CA PRO A 666 40.55 -28.00 4.40
C PRO A 666 39.98 -27.40 5.69
N ASP A 667 39.52 -26.15 5.64
CA ASP A 667 39.00 -25.40 6.78
C ASP A 667 37.47 -25.49 6.95
N ALA A 668 36.80 -26.30 6.13
CA ALA A 668 35.34 -26.41 6.12
C ALA A 668 34.84 -27.64 6.88
N PHE A 669 33.66 -27.51 7.48
CA PHE A 669 32.88 -28.67 7.90
C PHE A 669 32.26 -29.33 6.67
N LEU A 670 32.03 -30.64 6.74
CA LEU A 670 31.26 -31.34 5.72
C LEU A 670 29.89 -31.70 6.29
N LEU A 671 28.83 -31.31 5.61
CA LEU A 671 27.47 -31.74 5.89
C LEU A 671 27.16 -32.94 4.98
N VAL A 672 26.85 -34.08 5.57
CA VAL A 672 26.51 -35.33 4.87
C VAL A 672 25.07 -35.67 5.17
N GLU A 673 24.26 -35.82 4.13
CA GLU A 673 22.81 -35.99 4.26
C GLU A 673 22.30 -37.14 3.40
N GLU A 674 21.22 -37.80 3.81
CA GLU A 674 20.51 -38.73 2.92
C GLU A 674 19.99 -37.98 1.69
N GLN A 675 20.16 -38.57 0.51
CA GLN A 675 19.55 -38.03 -0.69
C GLN A 675 18.03 -38.19 -0.62
N VAL A 676 17.31 -37.12 -0.97
CA VAL A 676 15.85 -37.10 -1.01
C VAL A 676 15.40 -37.21 -2.46
N ASP A 677 14.60 -38.23 -2.77
CA ASP A 677 13.89 -38.30 -4.05
C ASP A 677 12.66 -37.37 -4.00
N PHE A 678 12.54 -36.51 -5.00
CA PHE A 678 11.49 -35.50 -5.08
C PHE A 678 10.94 -35.32 -6.50
N LEU A 679 9.75 -34.72 -6.57
CA LEU A 679 9.10 -34.31 -7.81
C LEU A 679 9.24 -32.79 -8.00
N PRO A 680 9.37 -32.29 -9.26
CA PRO A 680 9.28 -30.86 -9.54
C PRO A 680 7.86 -30.33 -9.27
N PRO A 681 7.69 -29.00 -9.09
CA PRO A 681 8.71 -27.96 -9.11
C PRO A 681 9.48 -27.83 -7.78
N GLU A 682 10.69 -27.26 -7.85
CA GLU A 682 11.38 -26.73 -6.68
C GLU A 682 10.74 -25.41 -6.27
N ILE A 683 10.66 -25.16 -4.97
CA ILE A 683 10.07 -23.94 -4.38
C ILE A 683 11.14 -23.20 -3.59
N LEU A 684 11.17 -21.88 -3.71
CA LEU A 684 11.94 -21.00 -2.85
C LEU A 684 11.02 -20.47 -1.74
N LEU A 685 11.48 -20.55 -0.48
CA LEU A 685 10.86 -19.83 0.64
C LEU A 685 11.92 -19.00 1.36
N GLY A 686 11.78 -17.67 1.29
CA GLY A 686 12.66 -16.71 1.93
C GLY A 686 11.97 -15.96 3.06
N GLY A 687 12.75 -15.48 4.03
CA GLY A 687 12.35 -14.45 4.98
C GLY A 687 13.21 -13.21 4.78
N ILE A 688 12.61 -12.03 4.73
CA ILE A 688 13.34 -10.76 4.64
C ILE A 688 12.79 -9.69 5.58
N GLU A 689 13.69 -8.99 6.27
CA GLU A 689 13.33 -7.88 7.15
C GLU A 689 13.23 -6.58 6.36
N ASP A 690 12.02 -6.02 6.25
CA ASP A 690 11.81 -4.69 5.70
C ASP A 690 11.96 -3.62 6.79
N PRO A 691 12.66 -2.51 6.55
CA PRO A 691 12.87 -1.48 7.57
C PRO A 691 11.61 -0.72 8.00
N GLN A 692 10.54 -0.72 7.21
CA GLN A 692 9.27 -0.05 7.52
C GLN A 692 8.24 -1.02 8.08
N PHE A 693 8.20 -2.24 7.54
CA PHE A 693 7.16 -3.22 7.84
C PHE A 693 7.66 -4.41 8.66
N GLY A 694 8.95 -4.60 8.88
CA GLY A 694 9.49 -5.77 9.59
C GLY A 694 9.44 -7.04 8.72
N MET A 695 9.33 -8.20 9.36
CA MET A 695 9.51 -9.48 8.67
C MET A 695 8.42 -9.82 7.65
N ALA A 696 8.87 -10.19 6.45
CA ALA A 696 8.07 -10.74 5.36
C ALA A 696 8.54 -12.14 4.94
N LEU A 697 7.60 -12.99 4.54
CA LEU A 697 7.87 -14.24 3.85
C LEU A 697 7.76 -14.01 2.34
N VAL A 698 8.72 -14.54 1.59
CA VAL A 698 8.74 -14.57 0.12
C VAL A 698 8.62 -16.03 -0.33
N ALA A 699 7.72 -16.31 -1.26
CA ALA A 699 7.57 -17.61 -1.89
C ALA A 699 7.70 -17.48 -3.41
N GLY A 700 8.31 -18.44 -4.07
CA GLY A 700 8.46 -18.42 -5.53
C GLY A 700 8.93 -19.73 -6.13
N ALA A 701 9.08 -19.75 -7.45
CA ALA A 701 9.73 -20.86 -8.14
C ALA A 701 11.20 -20.94 -7.70
N GLY A 702 11.63 -22.12 -7.25
CA GLY A 702 13.00 -22.41 -6.83
C GLY A 702 13.88 -22.97 -7.95
N GLY A 703 15.15 -23.24 -7.63
CA GLY A 703 16.12 -23.82 -8.56
C GLY A 703 16.66 -22.84 -9.60
N VAL A 704 17.13 -23.38 -10.73
CA VAL A 704 17.71 -22.59 -11.85
C VAL A 704 16.70 -21.60 -12.44
N LEU A 705 15.40 -21.87 -12.28
CA LEU A 705 14.33 -21.00 -12.81
C LEU A 705 14.10 -19.73 -11.98
N THR A 706 14.59 -19.68 -10.73
CA THR A 706 14.48 -18.54 -9.81
C THR A 706 15.02 -17.26 -10.44
N GLU A 707 16.18 -17.35 -11.10
CA GLU A 707 16.93 -16.22 -11.66
C GLU A 707 16.30 -15.67 -12.95
N VAL A 708 15.54 -16.50 -13.67
CA VAL A 708 15.06 -16.17 -15.02
C VAL A 708 13.68 -15.54 -15.01
N TYR A 709 12.75 -16.02 -14.18
CA TYR A 709 11.32 -15.70 -14.34
C TYR A 709 10.77 -14.65 -13.38
N LYS A 710 11.48 -14.32 -12.30
CA LYS A 710 11.03 -13.36 -11.27
C LYS A 710 9.62 -13.67 -10.73
N ASP A 711 9.32 -14.96 -10.62
CA ASP A 711 8.02 -15.47 -10.20
C ASP A 711 7.98 -15.63 -8.67
N VAL A 712 7.68 -14.52 -7.99
CA VAL A 712 7.66 -14.43 -6.53
C VAL A 712 6.41 -13.73 -6.03
N SER A 713 5.94 -14.15 -4.86
CA SER A 713 4.92 -13.48 -4.05
C SER A 713 5.46 -13.26 -2.64
N SER A 714 5.03 -12.18 -1.98
CA SER A 714 5.41 -11.89 -0.60
C SER A 714 4.20 -11.52 0.24
N ARG A 715 4.32 -11.75 1.55
CA ARG A 715 3.37 -11.31 2.57
C ARG A 715 4.10 -11.05 3.88
N LEU A 716 3.55 -10.16 4.70
CA LEU A 716 4.12 -9.90 6.02
C LEU A 716 3.79 -11.04 6.99
N CYS A 717 4.77 -11.39 7.82
CA CYS A 717 4.63 -12.44 8.82
C CYS A 717 3.86 -11.94 10.07
N PRO A 718 3.15 -12.85 10.79
CA PRO A 718 2.87 -14.24 10.42
C PRO A 718 1.74 -14.34 9.37
N LEU A 719 1.72 -15.45 8.61
CA LEU A 719 0.70 -15.73 7.59
C LEU A 719 -0.49 -16.50 8.14
N THR A 720 -1.66 -16.26 7.58
CA THR A 720 -2.80 -17.18 7.65
C THR A 720 -2.72 -18.25 6.54
N PRO A 721 -3.42 -19.39 6.69
CA PRO A 721 -3.54 -20.38 5.61
C PRO A 721 -4.12 -19.79 4.31
N THR A 722 -5.07 -18.86 4.43
CA THR A 722 -5.68 -18.14 3.30
C THR A 722 -4.66 -17.27 2.57
N GLU A 723 -3.84 -16.51 3.31
CA GLU A 723 -2.77 -15.70 2.73
C GLU A 723 -1.72 -16.56 2.03
N ALA A 724 -1.29 -17.66 2.64
CA ALA A 724 -0.34 -18.59 2.04
C ALA A 724 -0.91 -19.22 0.75
N ASN A 725 -2.19 -19.59 0.72
CA ASN A 725 -2.85 -20.09 -0.48
C ASN A 725 -2.96 -19.03 -1.60
N GLN A 726 -3.22 -17.77 -1.24
CA GLN A 726 -3.23 -16.66 -2.19
C GLN A 726 -1.85 -16.47 -2.81
N MET A 727 -0.79 -16.47 -1.99
CA MET A 727 0.58 -16.37 -2.49
C MET A 727 0.90 -17.42 -3.56
N LEU A 728 0.47 -18.68 -3.36
CA LEU A 728 0.67 -19.75 -4.34
C LEU A 728 -0.14 -19.54 -5.64
N THR A 729 -1.32 -18.93 -5.55
CA THR A 729 -2.20 -18.67 -6.72
C THR A 729 -1.71 -17.47 -7.56
N GLU A 730 -0.87 -16.63 -6.98
CA GLU A 730 -0.25 -15.48 -7.65
C GLU A 730 0.97 -15.86 -8.48
N LEU A 731 1.57 -17.03 -8.22
CA LEU A 731 2.72 -17.50 -8.96
C LEU A 731 2.31 -17.92 -10.39
N ARG A 732 3.16 -17.64 -11.37
CA ARG A 732 3.03 -18.12 -12.74
C ARG A 732 3.11 -19.64 -12.81
N ILE A 733 3.84 -20.26 -11.88
CA ILE A 733 3.87 -21.72 -11.72
C ILE A 733 2.60 -22.33 -11.12
N ARG A 734 1.55 -21.53 -10.82
CA ARG A 734 0.29 -22.02 -10.24
C ARG A 734 -0.37 -23.22 -10.94
N PRO A 735 -0.32 -23.41 -12.28
CA PRO A 735 -0.93 -24.59 -12.90
C PRO A 735 -0.29 -25.90 -12.41
N LEU A 736 0.96 -25.86 -11.95
CA LEU A 736 1.63 -27.02 -11.34
C LEU A 736 1.00 -27.41 -10.00
N PHE A 737 0.42 -26.45 -9.28
CA PHE A 737 -0.29 -26.69 -8.01
C PHE A 737 -1.71 -27.24 -8.21
N GLU A 738 -2.23 -27.18 -9.43
CA GLU A 738 -3.58 -27.61 -9.82
C GLU A 738 -3.58 -28.99 -10.51
N GLY A 739 -2.45 -29.70 -10.52
CA GLY A 739 -2.35 -31.07 -11.02
C GLY A 739 -1.93 -31.20 -12.49
N PHE A 740 -1.07 -30.30 -12.99
CA PHE A 740 -0.52 -30.37 -14.34
C PHE A 740 0.05 -31.77 -14.64
N ARG A 741 -0.47 -32.43 -15.69
CA ARG A 741 -0.06 -33.78 -16.16
C ARG A 741 -0.13 -34.89 -15.09
N GLY A 742 -1.00 -34.77 -14.09
CA GLY A 742 -1.23 -35.85 -13.11
C GLY A 742 -0.11 -36.04 -12.08
N PHE A 743 0.79 -35.06 -11.93
CA PHE A 743 1.77 -35.07 -10.84
C PHE A 743 1.04 -34.83 -9.50
N PRO A 744 1.24 -35.68 -8.48
CA PRO A 744 0.65 -35.45 -7.16
C PRO A 744 1.35 -34.26 -6.49
N PHE A 745 0.57 -33.27 -6.05
CA PHE A 745 1.08 -32.07 -5.39
C PHE A 745 0.32 -31.83 -4.08
N ASP A 746 1.02 -31.83 -2.95
CA ASP A 746 0.43 -31.56 -1.63
C ASP A 746 0.37 -30.06 -1.34
N ARG A 747 -0.62 -29.37 -1.94
CA ARG A 747 -0.82 -27.93 -1.73
C ARG A 747 -1.03 -27.58 -0.27
N GLU A 748 -1.83 -28.37 0.45
CA GLU A 748 -2.11 -28.12 1.87
C GLU A 748 -0.87 -28.28 2.74
N GLY A 749 -0.01 -29.26 2.44
CA GLY A 749 1.28 -29.43 3.10
C GLY A 749 2.20 -28.24 2.91
N LEU A 750 2.25 -27.67 1.70
CA LEU A 750 3.04 -26.46 1.45
C LEU A 750 2.50 -25.27 2.22
N VAL A 751 1.18 -25.09 2.25
CA VAL A 751 0.52 -24.04 3.04
C VAL A 751 0.85 -24.18 4.53
N ARG A 752 0.77 -25.39 5.09
CA ARG A 752 1.16 -25.64 6.49
C ARG A 752 2.63 -25.28 6.75
N LEU A 753 3.53 -25.64 5.84
CA LEU A 753 4.95 -25.31 5.93
C LEU A 753 5.17 -23.80 5.87
N MET A 754 4.54 -23.09 4.94
CA MET A 754 4.63 -21.63 4.81
C MET A 754 4.14 -20.91 6.06
N VAL A 755 2.97 -21.30 6.58
CA VAL A 755 2.43 -20.73 7.83
C VAL A 755 3.41 -20.97 8.98
N ARG A 756 3.89 -22.21 9.16
CA ARG A 756 4.84 -22.55 10.22
C ARG A 756 6.15 -21.78 10.12
N PHE A 757 6.67 -21.64 8.91
CA PHE A 757 7.88 -20.87 8.64
C PHE A 757 7.67 -19.38 8.94
N SER A 758 6.52 -18.82 8.57
CA SER A 758 6.17 -17.43 8.89
C SER A 758 6.05 -17.15 10.39
N GLU A 759 5.57 -18.12 11.19
CA GLU A 759 5.53 -18.02 12.66
C GLU A 759 6.94 -17.95 13.24
N LEU A 760 7.87 -18.77 12.70
CA LEU A 760 9.28 -18.70 13.06
C LEU A 760 9.85 -17.32 12.73
N LEU A 761 9.67 -16.82 11.50
CA LEU A 761 10.15 -15.50 11.07
C LEU A 761 9.58 -14.37 11.95
N ALA A 762 8.30 -14.39 12.30
CA ALA A 762 7.71 -13.40 13.21
C ALA A 762 8.32 -13.44 14.64
N SER A 763 8.98 -14.53 15.03
CA SER A 763 9.67 -14.63 16.32
C SER A 763 11.12 -14.13 16.31
N THR A 764 11.66 -13.81 15.12
CA THR A 764 13.06 -13.37 14.91
C THR A 764 13.22 -11.89 14.56
N GLU A 765 12.15 -11.11 14.67
CA GLU A 765 12.12 -9.67 14.35
C GLU A 765 13.24 -8.89 15.08
N GLY A 766 14.00 -8.08 14.35
CA GLY A 766 15.18 -7.34 14.84
C GLY A 766 16.43 -8.18 15.08
N LEU A 767 16.38 -9.51 14.90
CA LEU A 767 17.51 -10.43 15.12
C LEU A 767 18.01 -11.09 13.84
N VAL A 768 17.16 -11.19 12.81
CA VAL A 768 17.44 -11.85 11.54
C VAL A 768 17.09 -10.89 10.42
N SER A 769 18.07 -10.59 9.57
CA SER A 769 17.84 -9.76 8.39
C SER A 769 17.30 -10.59 7.22
N GLN A 770 17.72 -11.86 7.13
CA GLN A 770 17.34 -12.73 6.03
C GLN A 770 17.37 -14.22 6.41
N VAL A 771 16.42 -14.97 5.86
CA VAL A 771 16.41 -16.45 5.82
C VAL A 771 16.16 -16.91 4.39
N ASP A 772 16.82 -17.97 3.96
CA ASP A 772 16.66 -18.54 2.62
C ASP A 772 16.54 -20.07 2.73
N LEU A 773 15.42 -20.62 2.27
CA LEU A 773 15.15 -22.06 2.14
C LEU A 773 15.01 -22.36 0.65
N ASN A 774 16.07 -22.87 0.04
CA ASN A 774 16.13 -23.04 -1.41
C ASN A 774 17.10 -24.17 -1.83
N PRO A 775 16.62 -25.30 -2.40
CA PRO A 775 15.22 -25.56 -2.76
C PRO A 775 14.43 -26.22 -1.62
N VAL A 776 13.12 -25.96 -1.61
CA VAL A 776 12.09 -26.73 -0.90
C VAL A 776 11.40 -27.63 -1.92
N VAL A 777 11.34 -28.94 -1.65
CA VAL A 777 10.92 -29.95 -2.64
C VAL A 777 9.86 -30.89 -2.09
N PHE A 778 9.04 -31.45 -2.97
CA PHE A 778 8.01 -32.42 -2.59
C PHE A 778 8.49 -33.86 -2.79
N SER A 779 8.62 -34.60 -1.68
CA SER A 779 8.90 -36.04 -1.67
C SER A 779 7.65 -36.84 -1.37
N LYS A 780 7.37 -37.89 -2.16
CA LYS A 780 6.20 -38.76 -1.96
C LYS A 780 6.22 -39.47 -0.59
N THR A 781 7.40 -39.72 -0.03
CA THR A 781 7.58 -40.46 1.22
C THR A 781 7.75 -39.55 2.42
N ARG A 782 8.29 -38.33 2.23
CA ARG A 782 8.63 -37.39 3.31
C ARG A 782 7.81 -36.10 3.32
N GLY A 783 6.93 -35.89 2.35
CA GLY A 783 6.21 -34.62 2.17
C GLY A 783 7.16 -33.52 1.70
N TRP A 784 6.90 -32.27 2.11
CA TRP A 784 7.74 -31.12 1.79
C TRP A 784 9.02 -31.10 2.62
N VAL A 785 10.18 -31.04 1.96
CA VAL A 785 11.50 -31.10 2.59
C VAL A 785 12.35 -29.92 2.14
N VAL A 786 13.02 -29.26 3.08
CA VAL A 786 13.98 -28.18 2.82
C VAL A 786 15.36 -28.78 2.57
N LEU A 787 15.87 -28.70 1.34
CA LEU A 787 17.15 -29.30 0.98
C LEU A 787 18.35 -28.44 1.34
N ASP A 788 18.26 -27.11 1.29
CA ASP A 788 19.30 -26.18 1.74
C ASP A 788 18.65 -25.01 2.49
N ALA A 789 19.35 -24.49 3.50
CA ALA A 789 18.86 -23.45 4.37
C ALA A 789 20.00 -22.52 4.83
N LYS A 790 19.72 -21.21 4.84
CA LYS A 790 20.66 -20.16 5.26
C LYS A 790 19.96 -19.11 6.11
N VAL A 791 20.65 -18.60 7.12
CA VAL A 791 20.18 -17.50 7.99
C VAL A 791 21.27 -16.43 8.08
N ILE A 792 20.89 -15.17 7.92
CA ILE A 792 21.74 -14.00 8.14
C ILE A 792 21.16 -13.20 9.32
N LEU A 793 21.98 -12.99 10.35
CA LEU A 793 21.57 -12.27 11.55
C LEU A 793 21.66 -10.74 11.35
N ALA A 794 20.77 -10.01 12.02
CA ALA A 794 20.83 -8.56 12.12
C ALA A 794 22.07 -8.17 12.96
N GLY A 795 22.93 -7.30 12.44
CA GLY A 795 24.15 -6.83 13.14
C GLY A 795 25.50 -7.23 12.50
N GLN A 796 25.50 -7.95 11.37
CA GLN A 796 26.63 -8.00 10.43
C GLN A 796 26.18 -7.62 9.03
N LEU A 797 25.85 -6.33 8.86
CA LEU A 797 25.79 -5.69 7.55
C LEU A 797 26.88 -4.63 7.54
N ASP A 798 27.87 -4.80 6.66
CA ASP A 798 28.69 -3.70 6.16
C ASP A 798 27.74 -2.54 5.86
N ARG A 799 27.94 -1.39 6.49
CA ARG A 799 27.04 -0.22 6.47
C ARG A 799 26.93 0.47 5.09
N GLY A 800 27.03 -0.28 3.98
CA GLY A 800 27.04 0.27 2.63
C GLY A 800 26.52 -0.64 1.52
N LYS A 801 25.99 -1.84 1.82
CA LYS A 801 25.32 -2.68 0.79
C LYS A 801 23.87 -2.99 1.20
N PRO A 802 22.88 -2.80 0.32
CA PRO A 802 21.51 -3.24 0.60
C PRO A 802 21.51 -4.74 0.87
N ALA A 803 20.69 -5.18 1.83
CA ALA A 803 20.45 -6.60 2.07
C ALA A 803 19.75 -7.19 0.84
N THR A 804 20.52 -7.80 -0.05
CA THR A 804 19.98 -8.60 -1.14
C THR A 804 19.78 -10.01 -0.63
N LEU A 805 18.50 -10.43 -0.54
CA LEU A 805 18.22 -11.84 -0.80
C LEU A 805 18.86 -12.12 -2.15
N ASN A 806 19.71 -13.15 -2.27
CA ASN A 806 20.21 -13.62 -3.58
C ASN A 806 19.01 -14.26 -4.31
N LEU A 807 18.02 -13.45 -4.61
CA LEU A 807 16.97 -13.76 -5.56
C LEU A 807 17.56 -13.67 -6.97
N TYR A 808 18.64 -12.89 -7.14
CA TYR A 808 19.39 -12.71 -8.39
C TYR A 808 20.84 -12.26 -8.05
N PRO A 809 21.89 -12.83 -8.68
CA PRO A 809 23.25 -12.28 -8.66
C PRO A 809 23.37 -10.94 -9.39
#